data_AF-A0A927YRQ8-F1
#
_entry.id   AF-A0A927YRQ8-F1
#
_cell.length_a   1.000
_cell.length_b   1.000
_cell.length_c   1.000
_cell.angle_alpha   90.00
_cell.angle_beta   90.00
_cell.angle_gamma   90.00
#
_symmetry.space_group_name_H-M   'P 1'
#
loop_
_entity.id
_entity.type
_entity.pdbx_description
1 polymer ?
#
loop_
_entity_poly.entity_id
_entity_poly.type
_entity_poly.pdbx_seq_one_letter_code
_entity_poly.pdbx_strand_id
1 'polypeptide(L)'
;MNAKKYEKQYFMPPVCDYEWVKKDYLDTPPIWCSVDLRDGNQALIEPMSLDEKLEFFQMLVDIGFKEIEVGFPAASETEFIFMRTLIERNMIPKDVTVQVLTQAREHIIKKTFEAVQGAPHAVIHLYNSTSVAQREQVFRKDKEEIKKIAVEGAKLLKKMADETDGNFSFEYSPESFHGTEMEYALEVCNAVLDIWQPTPEKKAIINLPATVETAMPHVFASQVEYMCKNLKYRENVIVSLHPHNDRGCAVADAELGCLAGADRVEGTLFGNGERTGNCDIITVAMNMFSHGIDPGLEFSNMPMIREKYERLTRMHVYERQAYSGDLVFTAFSGSHQDAISKGMNWREEKQCDTWTVPYLPIDPVDVGRTYDSDVIRINSQSGKGGVAYILKQNYSLSIPEKMREEVGYAVKQVSDEEHKELSPQWVYEIFESNYIDYTPTFRVVDCHFKQNDGIMAETTIVCGEKKTVVDANGNGRLDAVSNTIKQYFGISYELSIYEEHALSQGSSSKAMSYVGITCNGKMYWGAGIDEDIIKSSIRALVVAVNKLPDIANDEKYQDERFVEMMNFIQANYQHITLETMSVQFNLSEPYISKYIKDKSGKTFGDIVAATRMKKAKALLKNGNMTVEDISYAVGYQSVEHFNRSFKKIFDMTPVEYRKMSRSNI
;
A
#
# COMPACT_ATOMS: atom_id res chain seq x y z
N MET A 1 5.54 -5.10 -40.64
CA MET A 1 6.37 -3.87 -40.56
C MET A 1 7.53 -4.00 -41.54
N ASN A 2 7.96 -2.92 -42.22
CA ASN A 2 9.10 -2.95 -43.13
C ASN A 2 10.30 -2.22 -42.51
N ALA A 3 11.20 -2.97 -41.87
CA ALA A 3 12.36 -2.41 -41.17
C ALA A 3 13.38 -1.73 -42.10
N LYS A 4 13.40 -2.07 -43.41
CA LYS A 4 14.37 -1.53 -44.37
C LYS A 4 14.17 -0.05 -44.71
N LYS A 5 13.11 0.59 -44.23
CA LYS A 5 12.85 2.03 -44.41
C LYS A 5 13.55 2.91 -43.37
N TYR A 6 14.21 2.32 -42.38
CA TYR A 6 14.84 3.03 -41.27
C TYR A 6 16.35 2.79 -41.26
N GLU A 7 17.09 3.82 -40.89
CA GLU A 7 18.54 3.79 -40.72
C GLU A 7 18.94 4.56 -39.45
N LYS A 8 20.23 4.56 -39.09
CA LYS A 8 20.70 5.33 -37.94
C LYS A 8 20.57 6.81 -38.23
N GLN A 9 19.89 7.55 -37.35
CA GLN A 9 19.67 8.99 -37.45
C GLN A 9 20.42 9.76 -36.35
N TYR A 10 21.63 9.31 -36.04
CA TYR A 10 22.54 9.94 -35.08
C TYR A 10 23.99 9.82 -35.55
N PHE A 11 24.86 10.66 -34.99
CA PHE A 11 26.29 10.69 -35.30
C PHE A 11 27.13 10.41 -34.05
N MET A 12 28.02 9.40 -34.12
CA MET A 12 28.99 9.20 -33.05
C MET A 12 30.04 10.31 -33.05
N PRO A 13 30.57 10.71 -31.88
CA PRO A 13 31.75 11.55 -31.80
C PRO A 13 32.96 10.93 -32.52
N PRO A 14 33.88 11.74 -33.06
CA PRO A 14 35.12 11.22 -33.66
C PRO A 14 36.04 10.55 -32.63
N VAL A 15 35.94 10.95 -31.36
CA VAL A 15 36.65 10.35 -30.22
C VAL A 15 35.65 10.11 -29.09
N CYS A 16 35.62 8.90 -28.54
CA CYS A 16 34.77 8.51 -27.40
C CYS A 16 35.69 8.05 -26.25
N ASP A 17 35.81 8.85 -25.20
CA ASP A 17 36.70 8.56 -24.08
C ASP A 17 36.06 7.65 -23.02
N TYR A 18 34.74 7.72 -22.86
CA TYR A 18 33.96 6.92 -21.91
C TYR A 18 34.36 7.14 -20.45
N GLU A 19 34.80 8.33 -20.04
CA GLU A 19 35.14 8.58 -18.63
C GLU A 19 33.91 8.52 -17.73
N TRP A 20 32.74 8.87 -18.27
CA TRP A 20 31.46 8.84 -17.57
C TRP A 20 31.08 7.45 -17.06
N VAL A 21 31.52 6.36 -17.72
CA VAL A 21 31.23 4.97 -17.29
C VAL A 21 31.93 4.58 -15.99
N LYS A 22 32.92 5.37 -15.56
CA LYS A 22 33.67 5.15 -14.31
C LYS A 22 32.95 5.73 -13.09
N LYS A 23 31.87 6.47 -13.29
CA LYS A 23 31.01 7.01 -12.25
C LYS A 23 29.75 6.14 -12.14
N ASP A 24 29.26 5.93 -10.93
CA ASP A 24 28.14 5.05 -10.61
C ASP A 24 26.85 5.79 -10.22
N TYR A 25 26.94 7.04 -9.76
CA TYR A 25 25.79 7.91 -9.46
C TYR A 25 26.14 9.40 -9.56
N LEU A 26 25.11 10.27 -9.52
CA LEU A 26 25.26 11.72 -9.41
C LEU A 26 25.42 12.12 -7.95
N ASP A 27 26.54 12.75 -7.59
CA ASP A 27 26.83 13.18 -6.21
C ASP A 27 26.35 14.60 -5.88
N THR A 28 25.98 15.38 -6.90
CA THR A 28 25.55 16.78 -6.80
C THR A 28 24.39 17.00 -7.77
N PRO A 29 23.30 17.70 -7.37
CA PRO A 29 22.20 18.00 -8.28
C PRO A 29 22.66 18.91 -9.44
N PRO A 30 22.19 18.66 -10.68
CA PRO A 30 22.38 19.62 -11.76
C PRO A 30 21.58 20.90 -11.48
N ILE A 31 21.88 21.96 -12.23
CA ILE A 31 20.99 23.11 -12.29
C ILE A 31 19.68 22.65 -12.97
N TRP A 32 18.55 22.86 -12.31
CA TRP A 32 17.24 22.52 -12.85
C TRP A 32 16.62 23.70 -13.59
N CYS A 33 16.22 23.49 -14.84
CA CYS A 33 15.35 24.40 -15.55
C CYS A 33 14.03 23.73 -15.90
N SER A 34 12.93 24.25 -15.35
CA SER A 34 11.60 23.84 -15.76
C SER A 34 11.22 24.53 -17.06
N VAL A 35 10.86 23.73 -18.07
CA VAL A 35 10.33 24.22 -19.36
C VAL A 35 8.82 23.98 -19.50
N ASP A 36 8.12 23.70 -18.39
CA ASP A 36 6.68 23.39 -18.37
C ASP A 36 5.83 24.52 -18.99
N LEU A 37 6.19 25.78 -18.74
CA LEU A 37 5.43 26.95 -19.19
C LEU A 37 5.65 27.30 -20.68
N ARG A 38 6.66 26.69 -21.32
CA ARG A 38 6.94 26.83 -22.76
C ARG A 38 6.75 25.53 -23.50
N ASP A 39 7.66 24.55 -23.31
CA ASP A 39 7.63 23.29 -24.06
C ASP A 39 6.47 22.39 -23.62
N GLY A 40 6.22 22.31 -22.31
CA GLY A 40 5.05 21.61 -21.77
C GLY A 40 3.74 22.23 -22.28
N ASN A 41 3.60 23.55 -22.15
CA ASN A 41 2.39 24.28 -22.51
C ASN A 41 2.05 24.20 -24.01
N GLN A 42 3.05 24.29 -24.90
CA GLN A 42 2.80 24.21 -26.35
C GLN A 42 2.34 22.81 -26.80
N ALA A 43 2.66 21.78 -26.03
CA ALA A 43 2.27 20.40 -26.32
C ALA A 43 0.85 20.06 -25.84
N LEU A 44 0.19 20.96 -25.11
CA LEU A 44 -1.18 20.76 -24.65
C LEU A 44 -2.19 20.94 -25.79
N ILE A 45 -3.23 20.10 -25.79
CA ILE A 45 -4.38 20.26 -26.71
C ILE A 45 -5.06 21.62 -26.46
N GLU A 46 -5.23 21.96 -25.18
CA GLU A 46 -5.76 23.24 -24.71
C GLU A 46 -4.66 23.92 -23.88
N PRO A 47 -3.95 24.92 -24.45
CA PRO A 47 -2.91 25.65 -23.73
C PRO A 47 -3.46 26.38 -22.50
N MET A 48 -2.60 26.56 -21.50
CA MET A 48 -2.95 27.30 -20.27
C MET A 48 -3.32 28.75 -20.59
N SER A 49 -4.36 29.23 -19.92
CA SER A 49 -4.71 30.64 -19.81
C SER A 49 -3.65 31.41 -19.00
N LEU A 50 -3.72 32.76 -19.03
CA LEU A 50 -2.80 33.61 -18.27
C LEU A 50 -2.83 33.28 -16.76
N ASP A 51 -4.01 33.13 -16.17
CA ASP A 51 -4.15 32.86 -14.74
C ASP A 51 -3.62 31.47 -14.37
N GLU A 52 -3.85 30.46 -15.22
CA GLU A 52 -3.30 29.12 -15.03
C GLU A 52 -1.77 29.11 -15.15
N LYS A 53 -1.19 29.89 -16.08
CA LYS A 53 0.27 30.05 -16.17
C LYS A 53 0.86 30.73 -14.94
N LEU A 54 0.20 31.76 -14.41
CA LEU A 54 0.64 32.44 -13.19
C LEU A 54 0.59 31.49 -11.99
N GLU A 55 -0.47 30.68 -11.89
CA GLU A 55 -0.59 29.65 -10.86
C GLU A 55 0.49 28.56 -11.00
N PHE A 56 0.74 28.09 -12.22
CA PHE A 56 1.78 27.08 -12.49
C PHE A 56 3.19 27.63 -12.20
N PHE A 57 3.47 28.88 -12.58
CA PHE A 57 4.72 29.55 -12.25
C PHE A 57 4.96 29.60 -10.74
N GLN A 58 3.95 29.97 -9.95
CA GLN A 58 4.06 29.98 -8.50
C GLN A 58 4.32 28.58 -7.95
N MET A 59 3.65 27.55 -8.50
CA MET A 59 3.92 26.16 -8.11
C MET A 59 5.37 25.75 -8.37
N LEU A 60 5.97 26.11 -9.50
CA LEU A 60 7.37 25.83 -9.80
C LEU A 60 8.33 26.55 -8.84
N VAL A 61 8.03 27.81 -8.50
CA VAL A 61 8.77 28.57 -7.49
C VAL A 61 8.68 27.89 -6.11
N ASP A 62 7.49 27.45 -5.70
CA ASP A 62 7.25 26.79 -4.42
C ASP A 62 7.97 25.43 -4.33
N ILE A 63 8.05 24.68 -5.45
CA ILE A 63 8.83 23.45 -5.56
C ILE A 63 10.34 23.74 -5.42
N GLY A 64 10.80 24.95 -5.76
CA GLY A 64 12.18 25.39 -5.57
C GLY A 64 12.98 25.59 -6.85
N PHE A 65 12.36 25.54 -8.03
CA PHE A 65 13.05 25.84 -9.29
C PHE A 65 13.66 27.25 -9.28
N LYS A 66 14.93 27.34 -9.69
CA LYS A 66 15.67 28.61 -9.79
C LYS A 66 15.78 29.11 -11.22
N GLU A 67 15.56 28.25 -12.21
CA GLU A 67 15.44 28.62 -13.61
C GLU A 67 14.12 28.10 -14.18
N ILE A 68 13.34 28.98 -14.82
CA ILE A 68 12.02 28.64 -15.35
C ILE A 68 11.87 29.27 -16.74
N GLU A 69 11.67 28.46 -17.77
CA GLU A 69 11.36 28.93 -19.12
C GLU A 69 9.88 29.30 -19.24
N VAL A 70 9.60 30.61 -19.22
CA VAL A 70 8.25 31.16 -19.08
C VAL A 70 7.51 31.35 -20.40
N GLY A 71 8.15 31.08 -21.54
CA GLY A 71 7.45 31.08 -22.82
C GLY A 71 8.28 31.45 -24.04
N PHE A 72 7.57 31.59 -25.17
CA PHE A 72 8.09 32.16 -26.41
C PHE A 72 7.34 33.47 -26.70
N PRO A 73 7.72 34.59 -26.08
CA PRO A 73 6.92 35.83 -26.06
C PRO A 73 6.68 36.44 -27.44
N ALA A 74 7.57 36.20 -28.40
CA ALA A 74 7.39 36.68 -29.75
C ALA A 74 6.41 35.83 -30.59
N ALA A 75 6.08 34.60 -30.16
CA ALA A 75 5.22 33.69 -30.91
C ALA A 75 3.72 33.93 -30.69
N SER A 76 3.30 34.40 -29.51
CA SER A 76 1.90 34.73 -29.24
C SER A 76 1.74 35.89 -28.25
N GLU A 77 0.60 36.57 -28.32
CA GLU A 77 0.28 37.69 -27.43
C GLU A 77 0.12 37.24 -25.97
N THR A 78 -0.42 36.03 -25.73
CA THR A 78 -0.55 35.48 -24.37
C THR A 78 0.81 35.27 -23.72
N GLU A 79 1.80 34.76 -24.45
CA GLU A 79 3.18 34.59 -23.94
C GLU A 79 3.83 35.94 -23.63
N PHE A 80 3.61 36.94 -24.49
CA PHE A 80 4.09 38.30 -24.27
C PHE A 80 3.49 38.90 -23.00
N ILE A 81 2.16 38.87 -22.87
CA ILE A 81 1.43 39.40 -21.70
C ILE A 81 1.84 38.65 -20.43
N PHE A 82 2.06 37.34 -20.48
CA PHE A 82 2.51 36.56 -19.33
C PHE A 82 3.87 37.04 -18.83
N MET A 83 4.86 37.17 -19.71
CA MET A 83 6.18 37.71 -19.37
C MET A 83 6.08 39.13 -18.79
N ARG A 84 5.30 40.02 -19.42
CA ARG A 84 5.05 41.37 -18.92
C ARG A 84 4.43 41.36 -17.53
N THR A 85 3.45 40.49 -17.31
CA THR A 85 2.74 40.36 -16.03
C THR A 85 3.69 39.93 -14.91
N LEU A 86 4.59 38.97 -15.17
CA LEU A 86 5.58 38.53 -14.18
C LEU A 86 6.49 39.68 -13.72
N ILE A 87 6.96 40.52 -14.66
CA ILE A 87 7.80 41.67 -14.36
C ILE A 87 6.99 42.76 -13.65
N GLU A 88 5.88 43.19 -14.24
CA GLU A 88 5.12 44.37 -13.81
C GLU A 88 4.45 44.17 -12.45
N ARG A 89 4.09 42.92 -12.11
CA ARG A 89 3.57 42.56 -10.78
C ARG A 89 4.66 42.13 -9.80
N ASN A 90 5.94 42.21 -10.18
CA ASN A 90 7.09 41.81 -9.36
C ASN A 90 6.95 40.39 -8.79
N MET A 91 6.56 39.45 -9.65
CA MET A 91 6.30 38.06 -9.27
C MET A 91 7.53 37.17 -9.34
N ILE A 92 8.62 37.64 -9.96
CA ILE A 92 9.87 36.87 -10.07
C ILE A 92 10.67 37.04 -8.78
N PRO A 93 10.89 35.98 -7.98
CA PRO A 93 11.72 36.05 -6.79
C PRO A 93 13.18 36.41 -7.12
N LYS A 94 13.91 36.96 -6.14
CA LYS A 94 15.29 37.43 -6.34
C LYS A 94 16.28 36.33 -6.74
N ASP A 95 16.02 35.11 -6.30
CA ASP A 95 16.83 33.91 -6.54
C ASP A 95 16.31 33.09 -7.73
N VAL A 96 15.32 33.59 -8.47
CA VAL A 96 14.75 32.93 -9.65
C VAL A 96 15.11 33.73 -10.90
N THR A 97 15.58 33.02 -11.91
CA THR A 97 15.84 33.53 -13.25
C THR A 97 14.77 32.99 -14.19
N VAL A 98 14.14 33.87 -14.97
CA VAL A 98 13.23 33.47 -16.04
C VAL A 98 13.99 33.29 -17.34
N GLN A 99 13.58 32.32 -18.15
CA GLN A 99 14.11 32.06 -19.47
C GLN A 99 13.03 32.28 -20.53
N VAL A 100 13.41 32.86 -21.68
CA VAL A 100 12.49 33.04 -22.81
C VAL A 100 13.13 32.52 -24.10
N LEU A 101 12.35 31.78 -24.88
CA LEU A 101 12.79 31.26 -26.17
C LEU A 101 12.70 32.32 -27.26
N THR A 102 13.66 32.33 -28.19
CA THR A 102 13.60 33.13 -29.41
C THR A 102 14.25 32.43 -30.59
N GLN A 103 13.61 32.52 -31.75
CA GLN A 103 14.23 32.13 -33.02
C GLN A 103 15.27 33.17 -33.45
N ALA A 104 16.26 32.73 -34.21
CA ALA A 104 17.28 33.58 -34.84
C ALA A 104 16.74 34.42 -36.01
N ARG A 105 15.73 35.26 -35.76
CA ARG A 105 15.14 36.22 -36.72
C ARG A 105 15.02 37.59 -36.09
N GLU A 106 15.42 38.63 -36.80
CA GLU A 106 15.56 39.98 -36.24
C GLU A 106 14.27 40.51 -35.57
N HIS A 107 13.12 40.43 -36.25
CA HIS A 107 11.85 40.93 -35.72
C HIS A 107 11.36 40.11 -34.51
N ILE A 108 11.69 38.82 -34.44
CA ILE A 108 11.33 37.94 -33.32
C ILE A 108 12.19 38.30 -32.12
N ILE A 109 13.50 38.42 -32.31
CA ILE A 109 14.44 38.83 -31.25
C ILE A 109 14.04 40.18 -30.66
N LYS A 110 13.73 41.18 -31.50
CA LYS A 110 13.28 42.49 -31.02
C LYS A 110 12.04 42.38 -30.12
N LYS A 111 11.02 41.65 -30.57
CA LYS A 111 9.79 41.43 -29.77
C LYS A 111 10.07 40.67 -28.46
N THR A 112 11.03 39.73 -28.46
CA THR A 112 11.47 39.06 -27.23
C THR A 112 12.08 40.05 -26.23
N PHE A 113 12.94 40.97 -26.67
CA PHE A 113 13.51 42.01 -25.80
C PHE A 113 12.48 43.02 -25.29
N GLU A 114 11.48 43.38 -26.11
CA GLU A 114 10.34 44.17 -25.66
C GLU A 114 9.59 43.47 -24.51
N ALA A 115 9.45 42.15 -24.56
CA ALA A 115 8.79 41.38 -23.51
C ALA A 115 9.60 41.36 -22.20
N VAL A 116 10.92 41.19 -22.28
CA VAL A 116 11.80 41.05 -21.09
C VAL A 116 12.33 42.37 -20.54
N GLN A 117 11.98 43.51 -21.13
CA GLN A 117 12.45 44.82 -20.67
C GLN A 117 12.09 45.04 -19.19
N GLY A 118 13.10 45.36 -18.37
CA GLY A 118 12.97 45.55 -16.92
C GLY A 118 13.03 44.26 -16.10
N ALA A 119 13.32 43.11 -16.70
CA ALA A 119 13.52 41.86 -15.96
C ALA A 119 14.70 41.97 -14.98
N PRO A 120 14.55 41.54 -13.70
CA PRO A 120 15.64 41.51 -12.73
C PRO A 120 16.84 40.68 -13.22
N HIS A 121 16.55 39.53 -13.83
CA HIS A 121 17.48 38.74 -14.63
C HIS A 121 16.68 37.81 -15.57
N ALA A 122 17.08 37.70 -16.84
CA ALA A 122 16.47 36.78 -17.80
C ALA A 122 17.50 36.10 -18.71
N VAL A 123 17.34 34.79 -18.93
CA VAL A 123 18.08 34.04 -19.96
C VAL A 123 17.36 34.20 -21.29
N ILE A 124 18.05 34.70 -22.32
CA ILE A 124 17.52 34.74 -23.68
C ILE A 124 18.03 33.52 -24.45
N HIS A 125 17.13 32.55 -24.66
CA HIS A 125 17.41 31.28 -25.31
C HIS A 125 17.24 31.39 -26.82
N LEU A 126 18.36 31.48 -27.53
CA LEU A 126 18.45 31.48 -28.98
C LEU A 126 18.55 30.05 -29.52
N TYR A 127 17.80 29.74 -30.57
CA TYR A 127 17.98 28.47 -31.26
C TYR A 127 17.83 28.58 -32.78
N ASN A 128 18.43 27.61 -33.46
CA ASN A 128 18.11 27.25 -34.84
C ASN A 128 18.45 25.78 -35.07
N SER A 129 17.71 25.12 -35.96
CA SER A 129 17.96 23.73 -36.29
C SER A 129 19.26 23.54 -37.04
N THR A 130 20.03 22.52 -36.65
CA THR A 130 21.33 22.20 -37.25
C THR A 130 21.40 20.83 -37.89
N SER A 131 20.39 19.96 -37.75
CA SER A 131 20.44 18.58 -38.25
C SER A 131 20.51 18.47 -39.77
N VAL A 132 21.14 17.39 -40.26
CA VAL A 132 21.26 17.10 -41.71
C VAL A 132 19.89 17.19 -42.40
N ALA A 133 18.89 16.52 -41.84
CA ALA A 133 17.54 16.49 -42.41
C ALA A 133 16.94 17.91 -42.52
N GLN A 134 17.05 18.73 -41.47
CA GLN A 134 16.50 20.09 -41.52
C GLN A 134 17.29 21.00 -42.48
N ARG A 135 18.63 20.91 -42.49
CA ARG A 135 19.47 21.69 -43.43
C ARG A 135 19.12 21.38 -44.88
N GLU A 136 18.98 20.11 -45.23
CA GLU A 136 18.73 19.68 -46.62
C GLU A 136 17.27 19.85 -47.04
N GLN A 137 16.31 19.53 -46.17
CA GLN A 137 14.91 19.39 -46.55
C GLN A 137 14.06 20.61 -46.21
N VAL A 138 14.38 21.30 -45.11
CA VAL A 138 13.60 22.44 -44.59
C VAL A 138 14.23 23.76 -45.03
N PHE A 139 15.48 24.00 -44.62
CA PHE A 139 16.17 25.27 -44.90
C PHE A 139 16.73 25.33 -46.33
N ARG A 140 17.10 24.17 -46.89
CA ARG A 140 17.82 24.05 -48.16
C ARG A 140 19.09 24.92 -48.17
N LYS A 141 19.86 24.81 -47.10
CA LYS A 141 21.06 25.60 -46.80
C LYS A 141 22.23 24.71 -46.43
N ASP A 142 23.43 25.13 -46.78
CA ASP A 142 24.64 24.43 -46.40
C ASP A 142 25.04 24.71 -44.93
N LYS A 143 26.13 24.08 -44.48
CA LYS A 143 26.67 24.23 -43.12
C LYS A 143 27.09 25.68 -42.81
N GLU A 144 27.69 26.40 -43.76
CA GLU A 144 28.14 27.77 -43.53
C GLU A 144 26.97 28.74 -43.40
N GLU A 145 25.95 28.57 -44.24
CA GLU A 145 24.73 29.38 -44.18
C GLU A 145 23.94 29.16 -42.88
N ILE A 146 23.86 27.91 -42.39
CA ILE A 146 23.16 27.59 -41.14
C ILE A 146 23.94 28.11 -39.93
N LYS A 147 25.27 27.92 -39.90
CA LYS A 147 26.14 28.52 -38.88
C LYS A 147 26.02 30.05 -38.85
N LYS A 148 25.90 30.69 -40.02
CA LYS A 148 25.73 32.14 -40.13
C LYS A 148 24.44 32.62 -39.44
N ILE A 149 23.34 31.87 -39.52
CA ILE A 149 22.10 32.21 -38.78
C ILE A 149 22.35 32.27 -37.28
N ALA A 150 23.04 31.26 -36.72
CA ALA A 150 23.39 31.22 -35.29
C ALA A 150 24.26 32.42 -34.89
N VAL A 151 25.31 32.70 -35.67
CA VAL A 151 26.24 33.81 -35.41
C VAL A 151 25.57 35.18 -35.53
N GLU A 152 24.71 35.39 -36.51
CA GLU A 152 23.95 36.65 -36.67
C GLU A 152 22.94 36.84 -35.53
N GLY A 153 22.25 35.78 -35.13
CA GLY A 153 21.37 35.80 -33.95
C GLY A 153 22.15 36.14 -32.67
N ALA A 154 23.30 35.51 -32.45
CA ALA A 154 24.15 35.75 -31.29
C ALA A 154 24.65 37.20 -31.20
N LYS A 155 25.05 37.78 -32.35
CA LYS A 155 25.43 39.21 -32.45
C LYS A 155 24.27 40.13 -32.13
N LEU A 156 23.08 39.80 -32.63
CA LEU A 156 21.89 40.61 -32.40
C LEU A 156 21.44 40.55 -30.93
N LEU A 157 21.47 39.38 -30.29
CA LEU A 157 21.18 39.26 -28.85
C LEU A 157 22.10 40.17 -28.02
N LYS A 158 23.42 40.14 -28.28
CA LYS A 158 24.38 40.98 -27.59
C LYS A 158 24.06 42.47 -27.74
N LYS A 159 23.81 42.90 -28.98
CA LYS A 159 23.42 44.29 -29.28
C LYS A 159 22.14 44.69 -28.54
N MET A 160 21.10 43.86 -28.63
CA MET A 160 19.80 44.18 -28.02
C MET A 160 19.87 44.19 -26.49
N ALA A 161 20.67 43.29 -25.88
CA ALA A 161 20.88 43.28 -24.44
C ALA A 161 21.61 44.53 -23.93
N ASP A 162 22.54 45.09 -24.71
CA ASP A 162 23.21 46.36 -24.38
C ASP A 162 22.27 47.58 -24.53
N GLU A 163 21.23 47.47 -25.37
CA GLU A 163 20.27 48.53 -25.68
C GLU A 163 18.97 48.44 -24.85
N THR A 164 18.75 47.35 -24.10
CA THR A 164 17.51 47.09 -23.35
C THR A 164 17.78 47.16 -21.85
N ASP A 165 16.91 47.83 -21.10
CA ASP A 165 16.98 47.84 -19.63
C ASP A 165 16.67 46.45 -19.06
N GLY A 166 17.51 45.96 -18.14
CA GLY A 166 17.44 44.65 -17.53
C GLY A 166 18.82 43.97 -17.40
N ASN A 167 18.83 42.76 -16.84
CA ASN A 167 20.04 41.94 -16.77
C ASN A 167 19.83 40.65 -17.57
N PHE A 168 20.73 40.34 -18.49
CA PHE A 168 20.54 39.25 -19.44
C PHE A 168 21.75 38.34 -19.55
N SER A 169 21.50 37.03 -19.50
CA SER A 169 22.42 35.98 -19.93
C SER A 169 21.87 35.29 -21.18
N PHE A 170 22.69 34.43 -21.81
CA PHE A 170 22.34 33.83 -23.10
C PHE A 170 22.46 32.32 -23.08
N GLU A 171 21.51 31.68 -23.74
CA GLU A 171 21.53 30.25 -24.05
C GLU A 171 21.48 30.04 -25.56
N TYR A 172 22.26 29.07 -26.07
CA TYR A 172 22.19 28.62 -27.45
C TYR A 172 21.90 27.12 -27.55
N SER A 173 20.93 26.77 -28.40
CA SER A 173 20.61 25.40 -28.77
C SER A 173 20.87 25.13 -30.27
N PRO A 174 21.80 24.22 -30.63
CA PRO A 174 21.83 23.58 -31.95
C PRO A 174 20.68 22.57 -32.03
N GLU A 175 19.47 23.06 -32.34
CA GLU A 175 18.24 22.26 -32.31
C GLU A 175 18.32 21.07 -33.29
N SER A 176 17.73 19.95 -32.89
CA SER A 176 17.92 18.63 -33.52
C SER A 176 19.37 18.12 -33.41
N PHE A 177 20.00 18.27 -32.24
CA PHE A 177 21.42 17.94 -31.99
C PHE A 177 21.77 16.49 -32.35
N HIS A 178 20.94 15.49 -31.96
CA HIS A 178 21.15 14.09 -32.34
C HIS A 178 21.35 13.89 -33.85
N GLY A 179 20.59 14.60 -34.67
CA GLY A 179 20.67 14.54 -36.13
C GLY A 179 21.75 15.44 -36.74
N THR A 180 22.63 16.02 -35.93
CA THR A 180 23.71 16.92 -36.35
C THR A 180 25.06 16.22 -36.22
N GLU A 181 25.94 16.38 -37.21
CA GLU A 181 27.29 15.83 -37.13
C GLU A 181 28.08 16.50 -35.99
N MET A 182 28.74 15.71 -35.14
CA MET A 182 29.33 16.18 -33.88
C MET A 182 30.36 17.29 -34.05
N GLU A 183 31.25 17.19 -35.03
CA GLU A 183 32.24 18.22 -35.34
C GLU A 183 31.57 19.54 -35.77
N TYR A 184 30.46 19.45 -36.51
CA TYR A 184 29.71 20.62 -36.96
C TYR A 184 28.88 21.24 -35.83
N ALA A 185 28.23 20.44 -34.98
CA ALA A 185 27.55 20.94 -33.79
C ALA A 185 28.52 21.72 -32.87
N LEU A 186 29.71 21.17 -32.65
CA LEU A 186 30.80 21.81 -31.91
C LEU A 186 31.23 23.13 -32.56
N GLU A 187 31.43 23.13 -33.88
CA GLU A 187 31.83 24.31 -34.65
C GLU A 187 30.82 25.46 -34.49
N VAL A 188 29.52 25.17 -34.63
CA VAL A 188 28.45 26.16 -34.50
C VAL A 188 28.40 26.72 -33.07
N CYS A 189 28.46 25.86 -32.05
CA CYS A 189 28.46 26.30 -30.65
C CYS A 189 29.67 27.19 -30.35
N ASN A 190 30.87 26.77 -30.76
CA ASN A 190 32.09 27.56 -30.59
C ASN A 190 32.04 28.91 -31.32
N ALA A 191 31.42 28.97 -32.50
CA ALA A 191 31.24 30.23 -33.22
C ALA A 191 30.30 31.20 -32.49
N VAL A 192 29.25 30.69 -31.84
CA VAL A 192 28.37 31.49 -30.96
C VAL A 192 29.13 31.97 -29.71
N LEU A 193 29.89 31.08 -29.07
CA LEU A 193 30.71 31.41 -27.90
C LEU A 193 31.79 32.45 -28.20
N ASP A 194 32.40 32.45 -29.39
CA ASP A 194 33.38 33.46 -29.80
C ASP A 194 32.76 34.87 -29.93
N ILE A 195 31.42 34.98 -30.09
CA ILE A 195 30.68 36.26 -30.07
C ILE A 195 30.36 36.68 -28.62
N TRP A 196 29.87 35.74 -27.81
CA TRP A 196 29.41 36.02 -26.45
C TRP A 196 30.56 36.20 -25.46
N GLN A 197 31.64 35.43 -25.61
CA GLN A 197 32.86 35.48 -24.79
C GLN A 197 32.53 35.41 -23.29
N PRO A 198 31.95 34.29 -22.81
CA PRO A 198 31.47 34.19 -21.45
C PRO A 198 32.61 34.29 -20.42
N THR A 199 32.29 34.88 -19.27
CA THR A 199 33.22 35.08 -18.14
C THR A 199 32.69 34.37 -16.88
N PRO A 200 33.50 34.25 -15.80
CA PRO A 200 33.03 33.64 -14.56
C PRO A 200 31.78 34.31 -13.97
N GLU A 201 31.65 35.63 -14.15
CA GLU A 201 30.51 36.44 -13.67
C GLU A 201 29.31 36.40 -14.62
N LYS A 202 29.54 36.10 -15.91
CA LYS A 202 28.53 36.06 -16.95
C LYS A 202 28.74 34.86 -17.86
N LYS A 203 28.33 33.70 -17.36
CA LYS A 203 28.38 32.43 -18.07
C LYS A 203 27.39 32.41 -19.24
N ALA A 204 27.71 31.62 -20.26
CA ALA A 204 26.80 31.29 -21.34
C ALA A 204 26.31 29.84 -21.19
N ILE A 205 25.09 29.56 -21.65
CA ILE A 205 24.55 28.21 -21.66
C ILE A 205 24.63 27.64 -23.09
N ILE A 206 25.16 26.44 -23.23
CA ILE A 206 25.05 25.63 -24.44
C ILE A 206 24.15 24.45 -24.13
N ASN A 207 22.94 24.47 -24.68
CA ASN A 207 21.93 23.45 -24.45
C ASN A 207 21.96 22.42 -25.58
N LEU A 208 22.00 21.15 -25.24
CA LEU A 208 22.16 20.03 -26.16
C LEU A 208 20.86 19.22 -26.19
N PRO A 209 19.93 19.52 -27.13
CA PRO A 209 18.63 18.88 -27.13
C PRO A 209 18.63 17.55 -27.88
N ALA A 210 18.18 16.47 -27.24
CA ALA A 210 17.69 15.29 -27.97
C ALA A 210 16.27 15.58 -28.49
N THR A 211 16.13 16.57 -29.39
CA THR A 211 14.84 17.06 -29.93
C THR A 211 13.96 15.91 -30.42
N VAL A 212 14.59 14.90 -31.02
CA VAL A 212 14.02 13.56 -31.18
C VAL A 212 15.02 12.57 -30.60
N GLU A 213 14.56 11.70 -29.71
CA GLU A 213 15.39 10.63 -29.15
C GLU A 213 15.61 9.54 -30.24
N THR A 214 16.74 9.57 -30.95
CA THR A 214 17.02 8.62 -32.06
C THR A 214 18.10 7.60 -31.73
N ALA A 215 18.74 7.71 -30.57
CA ALA A 215 19.88 6.90 -30.15
C ALA A 215 19.63 6.19 -28.81
N MET A 216 20.57 5.34 -28.40
CA MET A 216 20.57 4.79 -27.04
C MET A 216 21.30 5.75 -26.10
N PRO A 217 21.04 5.72 -24.79
CA PRO A 217 21.57 6.74 -23.87
C PRO A 217 23.10 6.87 -23.80
N HIS A 218 23.83 5.77 -23.94
CA HIS A 218 25.30 5.83 -23.98
C HIS A 218 25.85 6.61 -25.18
N VAL A 219 25.09 6.71 -26.28
CA VAL A 219 25.46 7.54 -27.43
C VAL A 219 25.34 9.01 -27.05
N PHE A 220 24.22 9.42 -26.47
CA PHE A 220 24.01 10.80 -26.03
C PHE A 220 25.05 11.21 -24.97
N ALA A 221 25.32 10.35 -23.98
CA ALA A 221 26.38 10.58 -22.99
C ALA A 221 27.77 10.76 -23.65
N SER A 222 28.10 9.97 -24.66
CA SER A 222 29.36 10.11 -25.40
C SER A 222 29.42 11.43 -26.19
N GLN A 223 28.30 11.85 -26.77
CA GLN A 223 28.18 13.14 -27.45
C GLN A 223 28.34 14.32 -26.50
N VAL A 224 27.71 14.25 -25.32
CA VAL A 224 27.84 15.25 -24.26
C VAL A 224 29.28 15.32 -23.75
N GLU A 225 29.92 14.18 -23.46
CA GLU A 225 31.32 14.14 -23.03
C GLU A 225 32.25 14.80 -24.06
N TYR A 226 32.02 14.50 -25.35
CA TYR A 226 32.76 15.11 -26.44
C TYR A 226 32.57 16.63 -26.48
N MET A 227 31.34 17.12 -26.35
CA MET A 227 31.08 18.57 -26.30
C MET A 227 31.76 19.21 -25.09
N CYS A 228 31.61 18.63 -23.90
CA CYS A 228 32.22 19.13 -22.66
C CYS A 228 33.75 19.23 -22.75
N LYS A 229 34.42 18.33 -23.47
CA LYS A 229 35.88 18.33 -23.65
C LYS A 229 36.39 19.31 -24.70
N ASN A 230 35.55 19.70 -25.66
CA ASN A 230 36.00 20.42 -26.85
C ASN A 230 35.38 21.83 -27.01
N LEU A 231 34.35 22.17 -26.23
CA LEU A 231 33.81 23.52 -26.20
C LEU A 231 34.87 24.52 -25.69
N LYS A 232 34.97 25.66 -26.36
CA LYS A 232 35.79 26.78 -25.90
C LYS A 232 35.19 27.40 -24.64
N TYR A 233 36.02 28.04 -23.82
CA TYR A 233 35.60 28.73 -22.60
C TYR A 233 34.86 27.81 -21.61
N ARG A 234 35.19 26.51 -21.59
CA ARG A 234 34.42 25.47 -20.88
C ARG A 234 34.14 25.82 -19.41
N GLU A 235 35.07 26.47 -18.73
CA GLU A 235 34.94 26.92 -17.34
C GLU A 235 33.84 27.98 -17.12
N ASN A 236 33.49 28.72 -18.18
CA ASN A 236 32.45 29.75 -18.20
C ASN A 236 31.22 29.36 -19.04
N VAL A 237 31.15 28.09 -19.46
CA VAL A 237 30.00 27.54 -20.18
C VAL A 237 29.27 26.55 -19.26
N ILE A 238 27.95 26.74 -19.15
CA ILE A 238 27.05 25.77 -18.54
C ILE A 238 26.56 24.87 -19.68
N VAL A 239 26.90 23.58 -19.64
CA VAL A 239 26.38 22.62 -20.61
C VAL A 239 25.03 22.10 -20.09
N SER A 240 23.97 22.38 -20.83
CA SER A 240 22.60 21.97 -20.51
C SER A 240 22.14 20.80 -21.37
N LEU A 241 21.31 19.93 -20.80
CA LEU A 241 20.68 18.82 -21.50
C LEU A 241 19.18 19.10 -21.66
N HIS A 242 18.63 18.79 -22.83
CA HIS A 242 17.18 18.87 -23.06
C HIS A 242 16.71 17.60 -23.80
N PRO A 243 16.60 16.45 -23.11
CA PRO A 243 16.22 15.21 -23.76
C PRO A 243 14.70 15.05 -23.86
N HIS A 244 14.20 14.71 -25.06
CA HIS A 244 12.85 14.17 -25.25
C HIS A 244 12.85 12.64 -25.12
N ASN A 245 11.65 12.04 -25.10
CA ASN A 245 11.45 10.66 -24.66
C ASN A 245 10.98 9.69 -25.76
N ASP A 246 11.33 9.94 -27.04
CA ASP A 246 10.78 9.20 -28.20
C ASP A 246 11.09 7.69 -28.19
N ARG A 247 12.13 7.26 -27.47
CA ARG A 247 12.54 5.87 -27.25
C ARG A 247 12.36 5.42 -25.79
N GLY A 248 11.77 6.28 -24.95
CA GLY A 248 11.49 6.00 -23.55
C GLY A 248 12.73 6.05 -22.66
N CYS A 249 13.79 6.78 -23.03
CA CYS A 249 15.03 6.83 -22.24
C CYS A 249 15.48 8.26 -21.86
N ALA A 250 14.60 9.28 -21.90
CA ALA A 250 14.97 10.67 -21.58
C ALA A 250 15.58 10.86 -20.18
N VAL A 251 15.10 10.11 -19.18
CA VAL A 251 15.66 10.10 -17.81
C VAL A 251 17.09 9.57 -17.82
N ALA A 252 17.33 8.46 -18.53
CA ALA A 252 18.68 7.88 -18.66
C ALA A 252 19.61 8.80 -19.47
N ASP A 253 19.11 9.46 -20.52
CA ASP A 253 19.85 10.47 -21.28
C ASP A 253 20.31 11.62 -20.37
N ALA A 254 19.42 12.11 -19.49
CA ALA A 254 19.76 13.16 -18.53
C ALA A 254 20.80 12.70 -17.50
N GLU A 255 20.59 11.56 -16.84
CA GLU A 255 21.51 11.04 -15.82
C GLU A 255 22.90 10.76 -16.40
N LEU A 256 22.97 10.02 -17.52
CA LEU A 256 24.25 9.70 -18.15
C LEU A 256 24.93 10.94 -18.76
N GLY A 257 24.17 11.89 -19.28
CA GLY A 257 24.69 13.18 -19.75
C GLY A 257 25.29 13.99 -18.60
N CYS A 258 24.67 13.98 -17.41
CA CYS A 258 25.25 14.60 -16.22
C CYS A 258 26.54 13.90 -15.78
N LEU A 259 26.60 12.56 -15.81
CA LEU A 259 27.85 11.82 -15.57
C LEU A 259 28.94 12.18 -16.58
N ALA A 260 28.57 12.44 -17.84
CA ALA A 260 29.43 12.93 -18.92
C ALA A 260 29.89 14.39 -18.76
N GLY A 261 29.43 15.09 -17.73
CA GLY A 261 29.91 16.41 -17.34
C GLY A 261 29.02 17.57 -17.78
N ALA A 262 27.75 17.32 -18.08
CA ALA A 262 26.75 18.39 -18.16
C ALA A 262 26.49 18.99 -16.77
N ASP A 263 26.13 20.26 -16.75
CA ASP A 263 25.97 21.07 -15.55
C ASP A 263 24.48 21.33 -15.22
N ARG A 264 23.59 21.17 -16.22
CA ARG A 264 22.21 21.63 -16.18
C ARG A 264 21.27 20.68 -16.94
N VAL A 265 20.02 20.56 -16.48
CA VAL A 265 18.97 19.76 -17.11
C VAL A 265 17.71 20.60 -17.30
N GLU A 266 17.23 20.65 -18.55
CA GLU A 266 15.91 21.15 -18.90
C GLU A 266 14.92 19.98 -19.01
N GLY A 267 13.73 20.18 -18.46
CA GLY A 267 12.68 19.18 -18.49
C GLY A 267 11.39 19.71 -17.87
N THR A 268 10.46 18.80 -17.61
CA THR A 268 9.12 19.14 -17.11
C THR A 268 8.73 18.28 -15.93
N LEU A 269 7.71 18.72 -15.20
CA LEU A 269 7.04 17.87 -14.23
C LEU A 269 6.29 16.76 -14.97
N PHE A 270 6.47 15.51 -14.50
CA PHE A 270 5.81 14.32 -15.04
C PHE A 270 6.08 14.06 -16.54
N GLY A 271 7.15 14.62 -17.09
CA GLY A 271 7.56 14.40 -18.47
C GLY A 271 6.59 14.95 -19.51
N ASN A 272 5.89 16.07 -19.23
CA ASN A 272 5.12 16.78 -20.26
C ASN A 272 6.00 17.34 -21.39
N GLY A 273 5.42 17.64 -22.55
CA GLY A 273 6.08 18.28 -23.68
C GLY A 273 6.00 17.47 -24.96
N GLU A 274 6.86 17.81 -25.93
CA GLU A 274 6.66 17.38 -27.32
C GLU A 274 6.61 15.84 -27.52
N ARG A 275 5.50 15.38 -28.14
CA ARG A 275 5.11 14.00 -28.49
C ARG A 275 5.07 13.02 -27.32
N THR A 276 6.24 12.55 -26.92
CA THR A 276 6.47 11.55 -25.86
C THR A 276 6.91 12.21 -24.56
N GLY A 277 7.11 13.53 -24.58
CA GLY A 277 7.48 14.31 -23.42
C GLY A 277 8.93 14.77 -23.41
N ASN A 278 9.21 15.73 -22.54
CA ASN A 278 10.56 16.00 -22.06
C ASN A 278 10.99 14.96 -21.02
N CYS A 279 12.25 15.06 -20.60
CA CYS A 279 12.73 14.44 -19.38
C CYS A 279 11.84 14.80 -18.18
N ASP A 280 11.39 13.79 -17.44
CA ASP A 280 10.67 13.98 -16.19
C ASP A 280 11.64 14.36 -15.06
N ILE A 281 11.66 15.64 -14.70
CA ILE A 281 12.54 16.17 -13.65
C ILE A 281 12.23 15.53 -12.30
N ILE A 282 10.97 15.20 -12.01
CA ILE A 282 10.60 14.54 -10.76
C ILE A 282 11.33 13.19 -10.66
N THR A 283 11.35 12.42 -11.76
CA THR A 283 12.02 11.12 -11.77
C THR A 283 13.53 11.27 -11.55
N VAL A 284 14.21 12.18 -12.25
CA VAL A 284 15.66 12.38 -12.07
C VAL A 284 15.99 12.85 -10.65
N ALA A 285 15.25 13.84 -10.15
CA ALA A 285 15.44 14.37 -8.80
C ALA A 285 15.18 13.30 -7.72
N MET A 286 14.13 12.49 -7.85
CA MET A 286 13.81 11.44 -6.89
C MET A 286 14.75 10.23 -6.98
N ASN A 287 15.32 9.96 -8.16
CA ASN A 287 16.43 8.99 -8.28
C ASN A 287 17.63 9.43 -7.42
N MET A 288 17.97 10.72 -7.41
CA MET A 288 19.00 11.28 -6.53
C MET A 288 18.62 11.19 -5.06
N PHE A 289 17.37 11.55 -4.71
CA PHE A 289 16.84 11.44 -3.35
C PHE A 289 16.94 10.01 -2.82
N SER A 290 16.59 9.02 -3.64
CA SER A 290 16.67 7.60 -3.27
C SER A 290 18.10 7.11 -2.99
N HIS A 291 19.11 7.82 -3.49
CA HIS A 291 20.53 7.59 -3.20
C HIS A 291 21.06 8.45 -2.04
N GLY A 292 20.21 9.23 -1.38
CA GLY A 292 20.59 10.10 -0.27
C GLY A 292 21.23 11.42 -0.69
N ILE A 293 21.04 11.85 -1.95
CA ILE A 293 21.45 13.17 -2.43
C ILE A 293 20.22 14.09 -2.45
N ASP A 294 20.32 15.25 -1.78
CA ASP A 294 19.29 16.28 -1.84
C ASP A 294 19.21 16.89 -3.25
N PRO A 295 18.08 16.75 -3.97
CA PRO A 295 17.95 17.29 -5.31
C PRO A 295 17.76 18.82 -5.34
N GLY A 296 17.52 19.47 -4.19
CA GLY A 296 17.22 20.89 -4.10
C GLY A 296 15.81 21.27 -4.59
N LEU A 297 14.91 20.29 -4.71
CA LEU A 297 13.49 20.45 -5.09
C LEU A 297 12.59 19.77 -4.05
N GLU A 298 11.46 20.41 -3.74
CA GLU A 298 10.53 20.01 -2.69
C GLU A 298 9.38 19.16 -3.25
N PHE A 299 9.38 17.87 -2.91
CA PHE A 299 8.40 16.88 -3.37
C PHE A 299 7.66 16.17 -2.23
N SER A 300 7.72 16.69 -1.00
CA SER A 300 7.09 16.06 0.19
C SER A 300 5.57 15.95 0.12
N ASN A 301 4.91 16.65 -0.81
CA ASN A 301 3.49 16.49 -1.10
C ASN A 301 3.25 16.25 -2.60
N MET A 302 3.73 15.11 -3.10
CA MET A 302 3.54 14.67 -4.48
C MET A 302 2.06 14.62 -4.91
N PRO A 303 1.08 14.18 -4.08
CA PRO A 303 -0.33 14.20 -4.44
C PRO A 303 -0.85 15.61 -4.78
N MET A 304 -0.45 16.64 -4.01
CA MET A 304 -0.85 18.02 -4.27
C MET A 304 -0.23 18.57 -5.55
N ILE A 305 1.05 18.27 -5.80
CA ILE A 305 1.75 18.67 -7.04
C ILE A 305 1.06 18.01 -8.25
N ARG A 306 0.75 16.71 -8.16
CA ARG A 306 0.01 16.00 -9.20
C ARG A 306 -1.37 16.60 -9.45
N GLU A 307 -2.16 16.85 -8.41
CA GLU A 307 -3.51 17.43 -8.57
C GLU A 307 -3.45 18.79 -9.28
N LYS A 308 -2.58 19.69 -8.84
CA LYS A 308 -2.40 21.00 -9.49
C LYS A 308 -1.95 20.84 -10.94
N TYR A 309 -0.96 19.98 -11.20
CA TYR A 309 -0.48 19.71 -12.54
C TYR A 309 -1.61 19.19 -13.44
N GLU A 310 -2.35 18.16 -13.03
CA GLU A 310 -3.43 17.58 -13.84
C GLU A 310 -4.56 18.60 -14.10
N ARG A 311 -4.91 19.42 -13.10
CA ARG A 311 -5.91 20.47 -13.27
C ARG A 311 -5.47 21.55 -14.26
N LEU A 312 -4.23 22.05 -14.11
CA LEU A 312 -3.73 23.17 -14.92
C LEU A 312 -3.40 22.76 -16.35
N THR A 313 -2.85 21.56 -16.54
CA THR A 313 -2.45 21.06 -17.86
C THR A 313 -3.56 20.29 -18.56
N ARG A 314 -4.57 19.80 -17.82
CA ARG A 314 -5.59 18.85 -18.28
C ARG A 314 -4.99 17.52 -18.75
N MET A 315 -3.73 17.24 -18.40
CA MET A 315 -3.06 15.97 -18.62
C MET A 315 -3.32 15.02 -17.45
N HIS A 316 -3.08 13.73 -17.66
CA HIS A 316 -3.19 12.73 -16.61
C HIS A 316 -1.83 12.12 -16.31
N VAL A 317 -1.46 12.08 -15.02
CA VAL A 317 -0.31 11.34 -14.54
C VAL A 317 -0.74 9.89 -14.36
N TYR A 318 -0.19 9.02 -15.22
CA TYR A 318 -0.55 7.61 -15.27
C TYR A 318 -0.10 6.85 -14.01
N GLU A 319 -0.79 5.74 -13.75
CA GLU A 319 -0.71 4.98 -12.51
C GLU A 319 0.68 4.40 -12.22
N ARG A 320 1.55 4.31 -13.24
CA ARG A 320 2.91 3.77 -13.14
C ARG A 320 4.01 4.81 -13.36
N GLN A 321 3.67 6.10 -13.42
CA GLN A 321 4.68 7.17 -13.46
C GLN A 321 5.54 7.09 -12.19
N ALA A 322 6.86 7.03 -12.34
CA ALA A 322 7.77 6.82 -11.22
C ALA A 322 7.50 7.85 -10.09
N TYR A 323 7.55 7.37 -8.84
CA TYR A 323 7.31 8.12 -7.58
C TYR A 323 5.91 8.73 -7.38
N SER A 324 5.16 9.01 -8.44
CA SER A 324 3.92 9.80 -8.39
C SER A 324 2.65 9.04 -8.77
N GLY A 325 2.78 7.98 -9.57
CA GLY A 325 1.66 7.16 -10.02
C GLY A 325 0.94 6.45 -8.88
N ASP A 326 -0.33 6.09 -9.10
CA ASP A 326 -1.17 5.45 -8.09
C ASP A 326 -0.65 4.10 -7.61
N LEU A 327 0.09 3.37 -8.45
CA LEU A 327 0.50 1.98 -8.22
C LEU A 327 1.98 1.80 -7.88
N VAL A 328 2.77 2.88 -7.81
CA VAL A 328 4.24 2.76 -7.68
C VAL A 328 4.71 2.29 -6.31
N PHE A 329 3.91 2.50 -5.27
CA PHE A 329 4.18 1.97 -3.93
C PHE A 329 3.33 0.74 -3.62
N THR A 330 2.46 0.31 -4.55
CA THR A 330 1.51 -0.79 -4.31
C THR A 330 2.16 -2.16 -4.45
N ALA A 331 1.92 -3.02 -3.45
CA ALA A 331 2.21 -4.44 -3.50
C ALA A 331 0.91 -5.27 -3.59
N PHE A 332 0.64 -5.84 -4.77
CA PHE A 332 -0.50 -6.76 -4.95
C PHE A 332 -0.22 -8.19 -4.47
N SER A 333 1.05 -8.61 -4.51
CA SER A 333 1.45 -9.96 -4.12
C SER A 333 1.48 -10.10 -2.59
N GLY A 334 0.81 -11.12 -2.08
CA GLY A 334 0.87 -11.47 -0.67
C GLY A 334 2.28 -11.69 -0.11
N SER A 335 3.20 -12.24 -0.90
CA SER A 335 4.59 -12.41 -0.47
C SER A 335 5.34 -11.09 -0.35
N HIS A 336 5.06 -10.14 -1.23
CA HIS A 336 5.66 -8.80 -1.16
C HIS A 336 5.08 -8.03 0.04
N GLN A 337 3.76 -8.09 0.25
CA GLN A 337 3.10 -7.49 1.41
C GLN A 337 3.69 -8.02 2.74
N ASP A 338 3.92 -9.33 2.84
CA ASP A 338 4.55 -9.95 4.02
C ASP A 338 6.00 -9.47 4.21
N ALA A 339 6.80 -9.39 3.13
CA ALA A 339 8.18 -8.92 3.18
C ALA A 339 8.28 -7.43 3.56
N ILE A 340 7.40 -6.58 3.01
CA ILE A 340 7.29 -5.17 3.37
C ILE A 340 6.94 -5.05 4.86
N SER A 341 5.91 -5.79 5.32
CA SER A 341 5.49 -5.76 6.73
C SER A 341 6.63 -6.18 7.69
N LYS A 342 7.40 -7.21 7.32
CA LYS A 342 8.58 -7.64 8.09
C LYS A 342 9.69 -6.58 8.05
N GLY A 343 9.90 -5.94 6.90
CA GLY A 343 10.85 -4.82 6.76
C GLY A 343 10.49 -3.64 7.65
N MET A 344 9.22 -3.24 7.69
CA MET A 344 8.72 -2.18 8.57
C MET A 344 8.96 -2.53 10.05
N ASN A 345 8.53 -3.72 10.49
CA ASN A 345 8.76 -4.17 11.87
C ASN A 345 10.25 -4.21 12.24
N TRP A 346 11.11 -4.68 11.32
CA TRP A 346 12.55 -4.71 11.54
C TRP A 346 13.11 -3.30 11.76
N ARG A 347 12.68 -2.31 10.97
CA ARG A 347 13.12 -0.92 11.15
C ARG A 347 12.72 -0.36 12.50
N GLU A 348 11.49 -0.61 12.95
CA GLU A 348 11.02 -0.20 14.27
C GLU A 348 11.80 -0.88 15.41
N GLU A 349 11.96 -2.21 15.34
CA GLU A 349 12.65 -2.99 16.38
C GLU A 349 14.15 -2.69 16.47
N LYS A 350 14.80 -2.45 15.33
CA LYS A 350 16.24 -2.17 15.25
C LYS A 350 16.58 -0.69 15.26
N GLN A 351 15.58 0.19 15.24
CA GLN A 351 15.75 1.63 15.13
C GLN A 351 16.69 2.01 13.99
N CYS A 352 16.40 1.48 12.79
CA CYS A 352 17.25 1.72 11.63
C CYS A 352 17.22 3.20 11.20
N ASP A 353 18.38 3.83 11.11
CA ASP A 353 18.51 5.21 10.64
C ASP A 353 18.22 5.36 9.13
N THR A 354 18.45 4.31 8.34
CA THR A 354 18.24 4.31 6.89
C THR A 354 16.96 3.57 6.50
N TRP A 355 16.44 3.86 5.30
CA TRP A 355 15.36 3.08 4.69
C TRP A 355 15.86 1.70 4.27
N THR A 356 15.18 0.63 4.69
CA THR A 356 15.61 -0.76 4.45
C THR A 356 14.46 -1.71 4.10
N VAL A 357 13.30 -1.17 3.70
CA VAL A 357 12.09 -1.97 3.49
C VAL A 357 12.16 -2.63 2.11
N PRO A 358 12.00 -3.97 2.02
CA PRO A 358 12.00 -4.65 0.73
C PRO A 358 10.92 -4.11 -0.22
N TYR A 359 11.21 -4.09 -1.52
CA TYR A 359 10.30 -3.70 -2.61
C TYR A 359 9.87 -2.22 -2.68
N LEU A 360 10.14 -1.41 -1.65
CA LEU A 360 9.88 0.03 -1.65
C LEU A 360 11.22 0.77 -1.74
N PRO A 361 11.50 1.52 -2.82
CA PRO A 361 12.79 2.20 -2.99
C PRO A 361 12.99 3.36 -2.01
N ILE A 362 11.89 4.00 -1.60
CA ILE A 362 11.84 5.11 -0.63
C ILE A 362 10.69 4.89 0.35
N ASP A 363 10.65 5.66 1.44
CA ASP A 363 9.48 5.72 2.30
C ASP A 363 8.36 6.49 1.57
N PRO A 364 7.17 5.89 1.33
CA PRO A 364 6.06 6.62 0.71
C PRO A 364 5.65 7.89 1.47
N VAL A 365 5.88 7.92 2.79
CA VAL A 365 5.55 9.09 3.63
C VAL A 365 6.41 10.30 3.27
N ASP A 366 7.65 10.09 2.80
CA ASP A 366 8.56 11.18 2.41
C ASP A 366 8.04 11.97 1.20
N VAL A 367 7.10 11.42 0.44
CA VAL A 367 6.44 12.07 -0.71
C VAL A 367 4.94 12.30 -0.47
N GLY A 368 4.49 12.21 0.79
CA GLY A 368 3.11 12.51 1.18
C GLY A 368 2.10 11.41 0.86
N ARG A 369 2.55 10.18 0.62
CA ARG A 369 1.71 8.99 0.42
C ARG A 369 1.57 8.24 1.74
N THR A 370 0.61 7.31 1.82
CA THR A 370 0.33 6.56 3.05
C THR A 370 0.35 5.05 2.84
N TYR A 371 0.85 4.32 3.84
CA TYR A 371 1.03 2.88 3.73
C TYR A 371 -0.29 2.12 3.55
N ASP A 372 -1.32 2.46 4.34
CA ASP A 372 -2.57 1.71 4.39
C ASP A 372 -3.41 1.79 3.11
N SER A 373 -3.34 2.91 2.38
CA SER A 373 -4.10 3.08 1.13
C SER A 373 -3.27 2.91 -0.14
N ASP A 374 -1.98 3.25 -0.11
CA ASP A 374 -1.13 3.27 -1.31
C ASP A 374 -0.29 2.00 -1.48
N VAL A 375 0.02 1.30 -0.38
CA VAL A 375 0.92 0.13 -0.40
C VAL A 375 0.15 -1.19 -0.39
N ILE A 376 -0.83 -1.33 0.51
CA ILE A 376 -1.58 -2.59 0.66
C ILE A 376 -2.93 -2.51 -0.05
N ARG A 377 -3.05 -3.25 -1.15
CA ARG A 377 -4.30 -3.45 -1.89
C ARG A 377 -4.74 -4.90 -1.85
N ILE A 378 -6.03 -5.16 -1.60
CA ILE A 378 -6.57 -6.52 -1.53
C ILE A 378 -7.25 -6.90 -2.85
N ASN A 379 -6.69 -7.87 -3.56
CA ASN A 379 -7.31 -8.53 -4.69
C ASN A 379 -7.12 -10.06 -4.62
N SER A 380 -7.51 -10.76 -5.69
CA SER A 380 -7.33 -12.21 -5.87
C SER A 380 -5.91 -12.74 -5.62
N GLN A 381 -4.88 -11.89 -5.70
CA GLN A 381 -3.47 -12.24 -5.49
C GLN A 381 -2.95 -11.90 -4.09
N SER A 382 -3.77 -11.28 -3.25
CA SER A 382 -3.35 -10.87 -1.90
C SER A 382 -3.20 -12.07 -0.97
N GLY A 383 -2.19 -11.97 -0.08
CA GLY A 383 -1.84 -13.03 0.85
C GLY A 383 -2.52 -12.90 2.19
N LYS A 384 -2.44 -13.97 3.00
CA LYS A 384 -2.95 -14.05 4.38
C LYS A 384 -2.49 -12.88 5.27
N GLY A 385 -1.28 -12.36 5.01
CA GLY A 385 -0.71 -11.22 5.74
C GLY A 385 -1.42 -9.89 5.49
N GLY A 386 -1.82 -9.60 4.25
CA GLY A 386 -2.45 -8.33 3.89
C GLY A 386 -3.82 -8.13 4.54
N VAL A 387 -4.65 -9.19 4.56
CA VAL A 387 -5.97 -9.17 5.21
C VAL A 387 -5.86 -8.94 6.71
N ALA A 388 -4.95 -9.67 7.39
CA ALA A 388 -4.75 -9.53 8.82
C ALA A 388 -4.21 -8.14 9.19
N TYR A 389 -3.34 -7.56 8.35
CA TYR A 389 -2.82 -6.22 8.54
C TYR A 389 -3.93 -5.16 8.45
N ILE A 390 -4.77 -5.21 7.40
CA ILE A 390 -5.89 -4.26 7.22
C ILE A 390 -6.88 -4.32 8.38
N LEU A 391 -7.25 -5.52 8.82
CA LEU A 391 -8.17 -5.67 9.95
C LEU A 391 -7.56 -5.15 11.26
N LYS A 392 -6.24 -5.29 11.44
CA LYS A 392 -5.53 -4.75 12.60
C LYS A 392 -5.42 -3.23 12.57
N GLN A 393 -4.97 -2.62 11.47
CA GLN A 393 -4.74 -1.18 11.41
C GLN A 393 -6.05 -0.38 11.36
N ASN A 394 -6.97 -0.76 10.48
CA ASN A 394 -8.18 0.02 10.24
C ASN A 394 -9.27 -0.23 11.29
N TYR A 395 -9.29 -1.42 11.92
CA TYR A 395 -10.36 -1.84 12.83
C TYR A 395 -9.88 -2.36 14.19
N SER A 396 -8.57 -2.30 14.48
CA SER A 396 -7.99 -2.82 15.73
C SER A 396 -8.27 -4.32 15.98
N LEU A 397 -8.52 -5.10 14.92
CA LEU A 397 -8.81 -6.54 15.01
C LEU A 397 -7.52 -7.36 14.85
N SER A 398 -6.96 -7.79 15.98
CA SER A 398 -5.80 -8.69 16.00
C SER A 398 -6.23 -10.15 15.88
N ILE A 399 -6.32 -10.64 14.63
CA ILE A 399 -6.75 -12.03 14.35
C ILE A 399 -5.68 -13.05 14.79
N PRO A 400 -6.07 -14.14 15.50
CA PRO A 400 -5.18 -15.25 15.87
C PRO A 400 -4.42 -15.82 14.68
N GLU A 401 -3.15 -16.19 14.87
CA GLU A 401 -2.27 -16.65 13.78
C GLU A 401 -2.88 -17.82 12.99
N LYS A 402 -3.47 -18.81 13.69
CA LYS A 402 -4.10 -19.97 13.07
C LYS A 402 -5.43 -19.66 12.35
N MET A 403 -6.04 -18.52 12.63
CA MET A 403 -7.29 -18.07 12.00
C MET A 403 -7.02 -17.28 10.69
N ARG A 404 -5.83 -16.66 10.55
CA ARG A 404 -5.47 -15.81 9.41
C ARG A 404 -5.63 -16.51 8.05
N GLU A 405 -5.34 -17.81 8.00
CA GLU A 405 -5.52 -18.59 6.77
C GLU A 405 -6.98 -18.67 6.34
N GLU A 406 -7.88 -19.02 7.25
CA GLU A 406 -9.31 -19.15 6.95
C GLU A 406 -9.92 -17.81 6.54
N VAL A 407 -9.62 -16.74 7.29
CA VAL A 407 -10.08 -15.37 6.98
C VAL A 407 -9.53 -14.91 5.64
N GLY A 408 -8.25 -15.19 5.36
CA GLY A 408 -7.64 -14.88 4.07
C GLY A 408 -8.35 -15.56 2.90
N TYR A 409 -8.74 -16.84 3.05
CA TYR A 409 -9.51 -17.55 2.03
C TYR A 409 -10.93 -16.98 1.84
N ALA A 410 -11.62 -16.64 2.92
CA ALA A 410 -12.96 -16.05 2.85
C ALA A 410 -12.96 -14.71 2.06
N VAL A 411 -12.01 -13.83 2.36
CA VAL A 411 -11.85 -12.55 1.67
C VAL A 411 -11.44 -12.75 0.21
N LYS A 412 -10.50 -13.67 -0.04
CA LYS A 412 -10.04 -13.98 -1.40
C LYS A 412 -11.16 -14.53 -2.28
N GLN A 413 -12.00 -15.42 -1.75
CA GLN A 413 -13.11 -15.99 -2.50
C GLN A 413 -14.06 -14.90 -3.01
N VAL A 414 -14.41 -13.92 -2.17
CA VAL A 414 -15.26 -12.79 -2.57
C VAL A 414 -14.58 -11.92 -3.63
N SER A 415 -13.28 -11.64 -3.48
CA SER A 415 -12.53 -10.88 -4.51
C SER A 415 -12.46 -11.62 -5.86
N ASP A 416 -12.29 -12.94 -5.82
CA ASP A 416 -12.25 -13.80 -7.00
C ASP A 416 -13.59 -13.82 -7.73
N GLU A 417 -14.70 -13.94 -7.00
CA GLU A 417 -16.07 -13.94 -7.54
C GLU A 417 -16.47 -12.58 -8.14
N GLU A 418 -16.09 -11.48 -7.48
CA GLU A 418 -16.44 -10.12 -7.89
C GLU A 418 -15.48 -9.50 -8.93
N HIS A 419 -14.33 -10.16 -9.18
CA HIS A 419 -13.26 -9.68 -10.05
C HIS A 419 -12.80 -8.25 -9.75
N LYS A 420 -12.76 -7.88 -8.46
CA LYS A 420 -12.47 -6.52 -8.00
C LYS A 420 -11.53 -6.50 -6.81
N GLU A 421 -10.84 -5.37 -6.67
CA GLU A 421 -10.17 -5.00 -5.43
C GLU A 421 -11.21 -4.72 -4.34
N LEU A 422 -10.94 -5.20 -3.12
CA LEU A 422 -11.82 -5.02 -1.98
C LEU A 422 -11.33 -3.83 -1.14
N SER A 423 -12.25 -2.92 -0.79
CA SER A 423 -11.95 -1.84 0.15
C SER A 423 -11.76 -2.38 1.58
N PRO A 424 -11.03 -1.68 2.47
CA PRO A 424 -10.92 -2.06 3.87
C PRO A 424 -12.28 -2.28 4.56
N GLN A 425 -13.29 -1.48 4.20
CA GLN A 425 -14.66 -1.61 4.70
C GLN A 425 -15.29 -2.93 4.27
N TRP A 426 -15.14 -3.30 3.01
CA TRP A 426 -15.71 -4.55 2.50
C TRP A 426 -15.00 -5.78 3.11
N VAL A 427 -13.68 -5.69 3.33
CA VAL A 427 -12.91 -6.72 4.05
C VAL A 427 -13.45 -6.92 5.48
N TYR A 428 -13.78 -5.84 6.18
CA TYR A 428 -14.41 -5.91 7.50
C TYR A 428 -15.80 -6.54 7.44
N GLU A 429 -16.64 -6.17 6.47
CA GLU A 429 -17.98 -6.76 6.28
C GLU A 429 -17.94 -8.27 6.00
N ILE A 430 -16.96 -8.72 5.20
CA ILE A 430 -16.73 -10.16 4.97
C ILE A 430 -16.33 -10.83 6.29
N PHE A 431 -15.44 -10.22 7.08
CA PHE A 431 -15.05 -10.76 8.38
C PHE A 431 -16.24 -10.82 9.36
N GLU A 432 -17.00 -9.73 9.46
CA GLU A 432 -18.15 -9.61 10.36
C GLU A 432 -19.24 -10.63 10.01
N SER A 433 -19.64 -10.73 8.75
CA SER A 433 -20.66 -11.68 8.29
C SER A 433 -20.28 -13.15 8.50
N ASN A 434 -19.00 -13.50 8.36
CA ASN A 434 -18.53 -14.89 8.48
C ASN A 434 -18.14 -15.28 9.91
N TYR A 435 -17.71 -14.33 10.73
CA TYR A 435 -17.08 -14.64 12.02
C TYR A 435 -17.75 -13.98 13.22
N ILE A 436 -18.57 -12.94 13.06
CA ILE A 436 -19.26 -12.27 14.16
C ILE A 436 -20.77 -12.54 14.11
N ASP A 437 -21.38 -12.35 12.95
CA ASP A 437 -22.84 -12.41 12.79
C ASP A 437 -23.37 -13.79 12.34
N TYR A 438 -22.47 -14.73 12.08
CA TYR A 438 -22.82 -16.06 11.57
C TYR A 438 -23.49 -16.93 12.63
N THR A 439 -24.80 -16.76 12.80
CA THR A 439 -25.65 -17.56 13.70
C THR A 439 -26.94 -18.07 13.02
N PRO A 440 -26.85 -18.83 11.91
CA PRO A 440 -28.02 -19.25 11.14
C PRO A 440 -28.94 -20.22 11.89
N THR A 441 -28.41 -21.04 12.80
CA THR A 441 -29.19 -22.09 13.46
C THR A 441 -29.67 -21.68 14.84
N PHE A 442 -28.77 -21.15 15.68
CA PHE A 442 -29.12 -20.82 17.06
C PHE A 442 -28.38 -19.62 17.62
N ARG A 443 -28.97 -19.04 18.67
CA ARG A 443 -28.38 -17.97 19.47
C ARG A 443 -28.49 -18.28 20.96
N VAL A 444 -27.54 -17.76 21.74
CA VAL A 444 -27.65 -17.67 23.20
C VAL A 444 -28.10 -16.25 23.52
N VAL A 445 -29.32 -16.10 24.02
CA VAL A 445 -29.91 -14.76 24.30
C VAL A 445 -29.74 -14.33 25.74
N ASP A 446 -29.57 -15.29 26.64
CA ASP A 446 -29.41 -15.03 28.06
C ASP A 446 -28.54 -16.09 28.72
N CYS A 447 -27.77 -15.71 29.73
CA CYS A 447 -26.88 -16.60 30.46
C CYS A 447 -26.68 -16.12 31.90
N HIS A 448 -27.02 -16.99 32.85
CA HIS A 448 -26.83 -16.75 34.28
C HIS A 448 -25.81 -17.72 34.85
N PHE A 449 -24.93 -17.20 35.71
CA PHE A 449 -23.89 -17.99 36.37
C PHE A 449 -24.14 -18.13 37.86
N LYS A 450 -24.03 -19.34 38.39
CA LYS A 450 -24.03 -19.64 39.83
C LYS A 450 -22.74 -20.36 40.18
N GLN A 451 -22.08 -19.91 41.25
CA GLN A 451 -20.81 -20.47 41.70
C GLN A 451 -21.03 -21.35 42.93
N ASN A 452 -20.97 -22.67 42.75
CA ASN A 452 -21.15 -23.69 43.80
C ASN A 452 -20.28 -24.91 43.45
N ASP A 453 -19.07 -25.04 44.03
CA ASP A 453 -18.09 -26.11 43.71
C ASP A 453 -17.80 -26.28 42.19
N GLY A 454 -17.77 -25.16 41.47
CA GLY A 454 -17.64 -25.06 40.02
C GLY A 454 -18.43 -23.87 39.49
N ILE A 455 -18.45 -23.68 38.17
CA ILE A 455 -19.34 -22.70 37.53
C ILE A 455 -20.50 -23.43 36.89
N MET A 456 -21.71 -23.18 37.40
CA MET A 456 -22.95 -23.59 36.76
C MET A 456 -23.43 -22.45 35.86
N ALA A 457 -23.65 -22.72 34.58
CA ALA A 457 -24.28 -21.81 33.65
C ALA A 457 -25.70 -22.30 33.36
N GLU A 458 -26.65 -21.38 33.41
CA GLU A 458 -28.03 -21.54 32.94
C GLU A 458 -28.17 -20.67 31.69
N THR A 459 -28.31 -21.31 30.52
CA THR A 459 -28.25 -20.66 29.21
C THR A 459 -29.61 -20.75 28.54
N THR A 460 -30.13 -19.63 28.03
CA THR A 460 -31.31 -19.61 27.16
C THR A 460 -30.88 -19.70 25.70
N ILE A 461 -31.11 -20.85 25.08
CA ILE A 461 -30.80 -21.14 23.69
C ILE A 461 -32.07 -20.93 22.85
N VAL A 462 -31.94 -20.14 21.78
CA VAL A 462 -33.00 -19.90 20.79
C VAL A 462 -32.62 -20.58 19.50
N CYS A 463 -33.46 -21.49 19.00
CA CYS A 463 -33.31 -22.20 17.74
C CYS A 463 -34.61 -22.05 16.95
N GLY A 464 -34.59 -21.31 15.84
CA GLY A 464 -35.82 -20.84 15.18
C GLY A 464 -36.69 -20.01 16.15
N GLU A 465 -37.97 -20.37 16.30
CA GLU A 465 -38.89 -19.72 17.25
C GLU A 465 -38.80 -20.29 18.68
N LYS A 466 -38.08 -21.39 18.86
CA LYS A 466 -38.08 -22.14 20.12
C LYS A 466 -37.03 -21.61 21.09
N LYS A 467 -37.45 -21.31 22.32
CA LYS A 467 -36.56 -20.96 23.44
C LYS A 467 -36.47 -22.12 24.41
N THR A 468 -35.25 -22.60 24.69
CA THR A 468 -34.99 -23.67 25.65
C THR A 468 -33.97 -23.22 26.67
N VAL A 469 -34.24 -23.46 27.95
CA VAL A 469 -33.29 -23.22 29.04
C VAL A 469 -32.52 -24.52 29.31
N VAL A 470 -31.19 -24.42 29.35
CA VAL A 470 -30.30 -25.55 29.58
C VAL A 470 -29.25 -25.17 30.59
N ASP A 471 -29.02 -26.06 31.56
CA ASP A 471 -28.06 -25.85 32.63
C ASP A 471 -26.95 -26.92 32.60
N ALA A 472 -25.72 -26.46 32.78
CA ALA A 472 -24.55 -27.33 32.82
C ALA A 472 -23.46 -26.75 33.72
N ASN A 473 -22.63 -27.64 34.28
CA ASN A 473 -21.44 -27.25 35.03
C ASN A 473 -20.21 -27.24 34.12
N GLY A 474 -19.29 -26.32 34.37
CA GLY A 474 -17.98 -26.23 33.75
C GLY A 474 -16.91 -25.77 34.72
N ASN A 475 -15.65 -25.87 34.29
CA ASN A 475 -14.50 -25.38 35.06
C ASN A 475 -14.31 -23.85 34.97
N GLY A 476 -15.02 -23.20 34.04
CA GLY A 476 -15.04 -21.76 33.81
C GLY A 476 -16.38 -21.33 33.19
N ARG A 477 -16.62 -20.02 33.07
CA ARG A 477 -17.88 -19.48 32.52
C ARG A 477 -18.11 -19.95 31.08
N LEU A 478 -17.08 -19.81 30.23
CA LEU A 478 -17.15 -20.22 28.83
C LEU A 478 -17.31 -21.75 28.68
N ASP A 479 -16.60 -22.54 29.49
CA ASP A 479 -16.74 -24.00 29.47
C ASP A 479 -18.13 -24.46 29.94
N ALA A 480 -18.71 -23.81 30.95
CA ALA A 480 -20.06 -24.10 31.41
C ALA A 480 -21.09 -23.84 30.31
N VAL A 481 -20.99 -22.69 29.61
CA VAL A 481 -21.83 -22.40 28.44
C VAL A 481 -21.58 -23.40 27.32
N SER A 482 -20.33 -23.74 27.01
CA SER A 482 -19.99 -24.77 26.02
C SER A 482 -20.66 -26.11 26.33
N ASN A 483 -20.69 -26.51 27.60
CA ASN A 483 -21.36 -27.73 28.04
C ASN A 483 -22.89 -27.65 27.89
N THR A 484 -23.52 -26.49 28.12
CA THR A 484 -24.96 -26.31 27.84
C THR A 484 -25.27 -26.50 26.35
N ILE A 485 -24.43 -25.96 25.46
CA ILE A 485 -24.62 -26.08 24.00
C ILE A 485 -24.40 -27.53 23.54
N LYS A 486 -23.35 -28.20 24.03
CA LYS A 486 -23.08 -29.62 23.76
C LYS A 486 -24.24 -30.51 24.20
N GLN A 487 -24.79 -30.26 25.38
CA GLN A 487 -25.93 -31.00 25.90
C GLN A 487 -27.20 -30.79 25.07
N TYR A 488 -27.48 -29.55 24.67
CA TYR A 488 -28.67 -29.21 23.88
C TYR A 488 -28.66 -29.88 22.51
N PHE A 489 -27.54 -29.80 21.78
CA PHE A 489 -27.43 -30.37 20.43
C PHE A 489 -26.98 -31.84 20.40
N GLY A 490 -26.59 -32.41 21.54
CA GLY A 490 -26.03 -33.77 21.58
C GLY A 490 -24.69 -33.91 20.84
N ILE A 491 -23.92 -32.83 20.75
CA ILE A 491 -22.65 -32.74 20.02
C ILE A 491 -21.45 -32.77 20.97
N SER A 492 -20.27 -33.06 20.42
CA SER A 492 -19.00 -33.01 21.15
C SER A 492 -17.93 -32.32 20.33
N TYR A 493 -17.23 -31.37 20.95
CA TYR A 493 -16.10 -30.64 20.37
C TYR A 493 -15.13 -30.22 21.49
N GLU A 494 -13.89 -29.94 21.11
CA GLU A 494 -12.86 -29.39 22.00
C GLU A 494 -12.74 -27.88 21.79
N LEU A 495 -12.68 -27.11 22.89
CA LEU A 495 -12.32 -25.69 22.81
C LEU A 495 -10.79 -25.61 22.77
N SER A 496 -10.24 -25.35 21.59
CA SER A 496 -8.80 -25.48 21.33
C SER A 496 -8.04 -24.17 21.45
N ILE A 497 -8.67 -23.05 21.09
CA ILE A 497 -8.01 -21.73 21.11
C ILE A 497 -8.97 -20.69 21.66
N TYR A 498 -8.43 -19.84 22.52
CA TYR A 498 -9.09 -18.66 23.06
C TYR A 498 -8.07 -17.52 23.04
N GLU A 499 -8.42 -16.43 22.37
CA GLU A 499 -7.67 -15.18 22.40
C GLU A 499 -8.64 -14.02 22.63
N GLU A 500 -8.20 -13.00 23.36
CA GLU A 500 -9.00 -11.80 23.59
C GLU A 500 -8.12 -10.55 23.62
N HIS A 501 -8.69 -9.42 23.22
CA HIS A 501 -8.08 -8.11 23.38
C HIS A 501 -9.14 -7.00 23.43
N ALA A 502 -8.74 -5.81 23.87
CA ALA A 502 -9.60 -4.62 23.87
C ALA A 502 -9.52 -3.89 22.52
N LEU A 503 -10.66 -3.44 21.99
CA LEU A 503 -10.70 -2.66 20.74
C LEU A 503 -10.35 -1.17 20.94
N SER A 504 -10.44 -0.66 22.16
CA SER A 504 -10.24 0.76 22.48
C SER A 504 -9.69 0.91 23.91
N GLN A 505 -9.26 2.12 24.30
CA GLN A 505 -8.89 2.40 25.69
C GLN A 505 -10.02 3.10 26.45
N GLY A 506 -10.25 2.71 27.70
CA GLY A 506 -11.22 3.34 28.61
C GLY A 506 -12.23 2.37 29.23
N SER A 507 -13.04 2.86 30.16
CA SER A 507 -14.03 2.06 30.91
C SER A 507 -15.24 1.60 30.09
N SER A 508 -15.43 2.15 28.89
CA SER A 508 -16.46 1.77 27.91
C SER A 508 -15.88 0.96 26.73
N SER A 509 -14.69 0.38 26.90
CA SER A 509 -14.06 -0.38 25.82
C SER A 509 -14.81 -1.66 25.53
N LYS A 510 -15.03 -1.94 24.24
CA LYS A 510 -15.50 -3.24 23.76
C LYS A 510 -14.37 -4.26 23.82
N ALA A 511 -14.69 -5.47 24.28
CA ALA A 511 -13.84 -6.63 24.19
C ALA A 511 -14.06 -7.33 22.84
N MET A 512 -12.97 -7.83 22.26
CA MET A 512 -12.96 -8.71 21.10
C MET A 512 -12.45 -10.08 21.55
N SER A 513 -13.24 -11.13 21.31
CA SER A 513 -12.86 -12.50 21.65
C SER A 513 -12.86 -13.38 20.40
N TYR A 514 -11.90 -14.30 20.31
CA TYR A 514 -11.80 -15.31 19.26
C TYR A 514 -11.82 -16.70 19.89
N VAL A 515 -12.71 -17.55 19.41
CA VAL A 515 -12.86 -18.93 19.89
C VAL A 515 -12.66 -19.89 18.72
N GLY A 516 -11.68 -20.77 18.84
CA GLY A 516 -11.43 -21.88 17.93
C GLY A 516 -11.85 -23.20 18.57
N ILE A 517 -12.83 -23.89 17.97
CA ILE A 517 -13.25 -25.23 18.40
C ILE A 517 -12.77 -26.28 17.40
N THR A 518 -12.36 -27.45 17.89
CA THR A 518 -12.00 -28.60 17.07
C THR A 518 -13.09 -29.67 17.16
N CYS A 519 -13.65 -30.05 16.02
CA CYS A 519 -14.59 -31.15 15.88
C CYS A 519 -14.17 -32.05 14.73
N ASN A 520 -14.08 -33.36 14.96
CA ASN A 520 -13.64 -34.36 13.96
C ASN A 520 -12.31 -33.99 13.26
N GLY A 521 -11.36 -33.42 14.00
CA GLY A 521 -10.05 -33.01 13.49
C GLY A 521 -10.04 -31.72 12.65
N LYS A 522 -11.19 -31.08 12.43
CA LYS A 522 -11.31 -29.79 11.75
C LYS A 522 -11.56 -28.67 12.77
N MET A 523 -10.89 -27.54 12.57
CA MET A 523 -11.06 -26.33 13.39
C MET A 523 -12.15 -25.43 12.81
N TYR A 524 -12.92 -24.80 13.69
CA TYR A 524 -13.99 -23.86 13.36
C TYR A 524 -13.84 -22.63 14.24
N TRP A 525 -13.92 -21.45 13.62
CA TRP A 525 -13.68 -20.18 14.29
C TRP A 525 -14.94 -19.34 14.40
N GLY A 526 -15.05 -18.67 15.54
CA GLY A 526 -15.98 -17.58 15.77
C GLY A 526 -15.33 -16.44 16.53
N ALA A 527 -15.85 -15.26 16.31
CA ALA A 527 -15.45 -14.01 16.91
C ALA A 527 -16.65 -13.36 17.60
N GLY A 528 -16.40 -12.59 18.64
CA GLY A 528 -17.42 -11.90 19.40
C GLY A 528 -16.95 -10.52 19.79
N ILE A 529 -17.88 -9.56 19.74
CA ILE A 529 -17.68 -8.19 20.20
C ILE A 529 -18.77 -7.88 21.21
N ASP A 530 -18.41 -7.47 22.41
CA ASP A 530 -19.34 -6.96 23.43
C ASP A 530 -18.61 -6.08 24.45
N GLU A 531 -19.32 -5.25 25.20
CA GLU A 531 -18.75 -4.49 26.33
C GLU A 531 -18.42 -5.42 27.51
N ASP A 532 -19.15 -6.54 27.63
CA ASP A 532 -18.87 -7.58 28.60
C ASP A 532 -18.00 -8.68 27.99
N ILE A 533 -16.82 -8.89 28.58
CA ILE A 533 -15.83 -9.89 28.16
C ILE A 533 -16.46 -11.28 28.02
N ILE A 534 -17.32 -11.68 28.96
CA ILE A 534 -17.97 -13.00 28.94
C ILE A 534 -19.00 -13.07 27.83
N LYS A 535 -19.80 -12.03 27.61
CA LYS A 535 -20.74 -12.01 26.48
C LYS A 535 -20.01 -12.06 25.14
N SER A 536 -18.89 -11.36 25.01
CA SER A 536 -18.00 -11.44 23.85
C SER A 536 -17.52 -12.88 23.63
N SER A 537 -17.01 -13.56 24.65
CA SER A 537 -16.58 -14.96 24.55
C SER A 537 -17.73 -15.90 24.16
N ILE A 538 -18.93 -15.69 24.73
CA ILE A 538 -20.13 -16.51 24.41
C ILE A 538 -20.53 -16.32 22.96
N ARG A 539 -20.55 -15.08 22.45
CA ARG A 539 -20.85 -14.79 21.03
C ARG A 539 -19.86 -15.50 20.10
N ALA A 540 -18.57 -15.38 20.39
CA ALA A 540 -17.53 -16.07 19.63
C ALA A 540 -17.74 -17.59 19.60
N LEU A 541 -18.06 -18.20 20.74
CA LEU A 541 -18.36 -19.62 20.83
C LEU A 541 -19.62 -20.01 20.04
N VAL A 542 -20.70 -19.21 20.13
CA VAL A 542 -21.94 -19.46 19.40
C VAL A 542 -21.68 -19.47 17.89
N VAL A 543 -20.90 -18.51 17.37
CA VAL A 543 -20.55 -18.48 15.94
C VAL A 543 -19.75 -19.71 15.55
N ALA A 544 -18.70 -20.06 16.32
CA ALA A 544 -17.87 -21.22 16.03
C ALA A 544 -18.69 -22.51 15.97
N VAL A 545 -19.64 -22.67 16.90
CA VAL A 545 -20.50 -23.84 16.99
C VAL A 545 -21.55 -23.87 15.87
N ASN A 546 -22.14 -22.73 15.49
CA ASN A 546 -23.06 -22.65 14.34
C ASN A 546 -22.46 -23.12 13.01
N LYS A 547 -21.12 -23.14 12.88
CA LYS A 547 -20.42 -23.67 11.70
C LYS A 547 -20.28 -25.20 11.68
N LEU A 548 -20.71 -25.90 12.74
CA LEU A 548 -20.62 -27.36 12.80
C LEU A 548 -21.69 -28.01 11.90
N PRO A 549 -21.30 -28.98 11.03
CA PRO A 549 -22.25 -29.67 10.15
C PRO A 549 -23.39 -30.38 10.89
N ASP A 550 -23.10 -30.90 12.10
CA ASP A 550 -24.06 -31.67 12.90
C ASP A 550 -25.24 -30.83 13.44
N ILE A 551 -25.10 -29.50 13.42
CA ILE A 551 -26.11 -28.54 13.87
C ILE A 551 -26.96 -28.04 12.69
N ALA A 552 -26.45 -28.10 11.47
CA ALA A 552 -27.14 -27.63 10.27
C ALA A 552 -28.30 -28.53 9.80
N ASN A 553 -28.47 -29.73 10.38
CA ASN A 553 -29.58 -30.64 10.07
C ASN A 553 -30.77 -30.42 11.01
N ASP A 554 -31.79 -29.70 10.51
CA ASP A 554 -32.99 -29.24 11.24
C ASP A 554 -33.89 -30.37 11.77
N GLU A 555 -33.78 -31.60 11.24
CA GLU A 555 -34.78 -32.65 11.51
C GLU A 555 -34.54 -33.50 12.78
N LYS A 556 -33.42 -33.36 13.51
CA LYS A 556 -33.04 -34.34 14.55
C LYS A 556 -33.23 -33.96 16.01
N TYR A 557 -33.51 -32.69 16.35
CA TYR A 557 -33.33 -32.24 17.73
C TYR A 557 -34.61 -31.66 18.35
N GLN A 558 -35.64 -32.50 18.46
CA GLN A 558 -36.87 -32.17 19.19
C GLN A 558 -37.37 -33.34 20.02
N ASP A 559 -36.63 -33.71 21.06
CA ASP A 559 -37.19 -34.58 22.09
C ASP A 559 -37.06 -33.88 23.45
N GLU A 560 -37.93 -32.88 23.66
CA GLU A 560 -38.04 -32.15 24.93
C GLU A 560 -38.15 -33.11 26.10
N ARG A 561 -38.94 -34.17 25.92
CA ARG A 561 -39.10 -35.22 26.92
C ARG A 561 -37.79 -35.91 27.24
N PHE A 562 -36.97 -36.24 26.24
CA PHE A 562 -35.64 -36.81 26.47
C PHE A 562 -34.71 -35.83 27.19
N VAL A 563 -34.72 -34.55 26.83
CA VAL A 563 -33.91 -33.51 27.50
C VAL A 563 -34.34 -33.35 28.95
N GLU A 564 -35.63 -33.26 29.24
CA GLU A 564 -36.17 -33.21 30.60
C GLU A 564 -35.81 -34.46 31.41
N MET A 565 -35.89 -35.65 30.81
CA MET A 565 -35.47 -36.91 31.44
C MET A 565 -33.99 -36.90 31.78
N MET A 566 -33.13 -36.41 30.90
CA MET A 566 -31.69 -36.29 31.15
C MET A 566 -31.38 -35.25 32.23
N ASN A 567 -32.05 -34.11 32.24
CA ASN A 567 -31.92 -33.08 33.28
C ASN A 567 -32.33 -33.63 34.65
N PHE A 568 -33.46 -34.35 34.71
CA PHE A 568 -33.94 -34.98 35.94
C PHE A 568 -32.95 -36.04 36.46
N ILE A 569 -32.34 -36.83 35.56
CA ILE A 569 -31.27 -37.77 35.92
C ILE A 569 -30.05 -37.04 36.49
N GLN A 570 -29.63 -35.93 35.87
CA GLN A 570 -28.49 -35.16 36.35
C GLN A 570 -28.76 -34.47 37.71
N ALA A 571 -29.97 -34.00 37.95
CA ALA A 571 -30.35 -33.34 39.20
C ALA A 571 -30.49 -34.35 40.37
N ASN A 572 -30.98 -35.56 40.09
CA ASN A 572 -31.36 -36.53 41.12
C ASN A 572 -30.45 -37.78 41.16
N TYR A 573 -29.29 -37.73 40.50
CA TYR A 573 -28.38 -38.85 40.26
C TYR A 573 -28.00 -39.70 41.49
N GLN A 574 -28.03 -39.14 42.71
CA GLN A 574 -27.68 -39.84 43.95
C GLN A 574 -28.67 -40.97 44.31
N HIS A 575 -29.98 -40.74 44.11
CA HIS A 575 -31.03 -41.66 44.56
C HIS A 575 -32.03 -42.05 43.46
N ILE A 576 -31.75 -41.66 42.21
CA ILE A 576 -32.66 -41.92 41.09
C ILE A 576 -32.82 -43.42 40.78
N THR A 577 -34.07 -43.83 40.57
CA THR A 577 -34.51 -45.15 40.09
C THR A 577 -35.47 -45.01 38.91
N LEU A 578 -35.73 -46.10 38.18
CA LEU A 578 -36.77 -46.10 37.14
C LEU A 578 -38.15 -45.78 37.72
N GLU A 579 -38.43 -46.21 38.95
CA GLU A 579 -39.66 -45.88 39.68
C GLU A 579 -39.80 -44.36 39.89
N THR A 580 -38.74 -43.68 40.34
CA THR A 580 -38.79 -42.21 40.50
C THR A 580 -38.97 -41.48 39.17
N MET A 581 -38.43 -42.00 38.07
CA MET A 581 -38.69 -41.45 36.74
C MET A 581 -40.11 -41.75 36.25
N SER A 582 -40.64 -42.94 36.55
CA SER A 582 -42.01 -43.34 36.23
C SER A 582 -43.04 -42.40 36.84
N VAL A 583 -42.85 -42.06 38.13
CA VAL A 583 -43.67 -41.07 38.84
C VAL A 583 -43.51 -39.67 38.25
N GLN A 584 -42.29 -39.21 37.99
CA GLN A 584 -42.04 -37.85 37.48
C GLN A 584 -42.61 -37.62 36.08
N PHE A 585 -42.46 -38.59 35.18
CA PHE A 585 -42.80 -38.44 33.77
C PHE A 585 -44.16 -39.08 33.41
N ASN A 586 -44.83 -39.72 34.37
CA ASN A 586 -46.09 -40.43 34.19
C ASN A 586 -46.02 -41.50 33.05
N LEU A 587 -44.93 -42.28 33.05
CA LEU A 587 -44.62 -43.30 32.04
C LEU A 587 -44.21 -44.61 32.71
N SER A 588 -44.51 -45.76 32.10
CA SER A 588 -44.10 -47.04 32.67
C SER A 588 -42.57 -47.22 32.66
N GLU A 589 -42.02 -47.89 33.67
CA GLU A 589 -40.58 -48.17 33.75
C GLU A 589 -40.01 -48.88 32.49
N PRO A 590 -40.69 -49.87 31.88
CA PRO A 590 -40.22 -50.47 30.64
C PRO A 590 -40.18 -49.48 29.48
N TYR A 591 -41.15 -48.56 29.40
CA TYR A 591 -41.17 -47.53 28.37
C TYR A 591 -40.02 -46.55 28.57
N ILE A 592 -39.79 -46.05 29.79
CA ILE A 592 -38.69 -45.15 30.11
C ILE A 592 -37.34 -45.78 29.79
N SER A 593 -37.12 -47.03 30.22
CA SER A 593 -35.87 -47.74 29.98
C SER A 593 -35.62 -47.94 28.48
N LYS A 594 -36.65 -48.34 27.73
CA LYS A 594 -36.59 -48.46 26.27
C LYS A 594 -36.36 -47.10 25.60
N TYR A 595 -37.08 -46.06 26.00
CA TYR A 595 -37.00 -44.71 25.45
C TYR A 595 -35.61 -44.12 25.60
N ILE A 596 -35.02 -44.21 26.80
CA ILE A 596 -33.65 -43.78 27.07
C ILE A 596 -32.66 -44.56 26.21
N LYS A 597 -32.83 -45.89 26.10
CA LYS A 597 -31.94 -46.73 25.29
C LYS A 597 -32.00 -46.41 23.80
N ASP A 598 -33.20 -46.22 23.27
CA ASP A 598 -33.44 -45.91 21.86
C ASP A 598 -32.89 -44.52 21.50
N LYS A 599 -32.95 -43.55 22.42
CA LYS A 599 -32.51 -42.16 22.18
C LYS A 599 -31.03 -41.91 22.48
N SER A 600 -30.47 -42.56 23.49
CA SER A 600 -29.08 -42.33 23.95
C SER A 600 -28.08 -43.41 23.52
N GLY A 601 -28.57 -44.56 23.05
CA GLY A 601 -27.78 -45.77 22.83
C GLY A 601 -27.31 -46.47 24.12
N LYS A 602 -27.68 -45.96 25.30
CA LYS A 602 -27.22 -46.43 26.62
C LYS A 602 -28.40 -46.81 27.50
N THR A 603 -28.22 -47.77 28.41
CA THR A 603 -29.27 -48.09 29.38
C THR A 603 -29.37 -46.98 30.44
N PHE A 604 -30.52 -46.87 31.11
CA PHE A 604 -30.69 -45.98 32.27
C PHE A 604 -29.57 -46.17 33.31
N GLY A 605 -29.22 -47.42 33.61
CA GLY A 605 -28.13 -47.74 34.54
C GLY A 605 -26.77 -47.21 34.08
N ASP A 606 -26.46 -47.30 32.78
CA ASP A 606 -25.21 -46.78 32.22
C ASP A 606 -25.14 -45.24 32.33
N ILE A 607 -26.26 -44.55 32.09
CA ILE A 607 -26.33 -43.09 32.19
C ILE A 607 -26.17 -42.63 33.64
N VAL A 608 -26.85 -43.27 34.58
CA VAL A 608 -26.72 -42.97 36.01
C VAL A 608 -25.29 -43.24 36.47
N ALA A 609 -24.70 -44.38 36.09
CA ALA A 609 -23.32 -44.71 36.42
C ALA A 609 -22.34 -43.66 35.85
N ALA A 610 -22.48 -43.28 34.58
CA ALA A 610 -21.64 -42.25 33.96
C ALA A 610 -21.77 -40.88 34.65
N THR A 611 -23.00 -40.50 35.03
CA THR A 611 -23.28 -39.23 35.74
C THR A 611 -22.63 -39.21 37.12
N ARG A 612 -22.80 -40.28 37.90
CA ARG A 612 -22.15 -40.45 39.21
C ARG A 612 -20.63 -40.41 39.09
N MET A 613 -20.08 -41.06 38.08
CA MET A 613 -18.64 -41.12 37.81
C MET A 613 -18.06 -39.76 37.37
N LYS A 614 -18.81 -38.96 36.61
CA LYS A 614 -18.45 -37.57 36.28
C LYS A 614 -18.38 -36.69 37.53
N LYS A 615 -19.33 -36.84 38.46
CA LYS A 615 -19.33 -36.13 39.76
C LYS A 615 -18.20 -36.62 40.69
N ALA A 616 -17.96 -37.92 40.73
CA ALA A 616 -16.85 -38.50 41.48
C ALA A 616 -15.49 -37.97 41.00
N LYS A 617 -15.30 -37.85 39.68
CA LYS A 617 -14.09 -37.28 39.07
C LYS A 617 -13.81 -35.85 39.56
N ALA A 618 -14.87 -35.02 39.65
CA ALA A 618 -14.76 -33.65 40.16
C ALA A 618 -14.37 -33.62 41.66
N LEU A 619 -15.02 -34.44 42.48
CA LEU A 619 -14.74 -34.53 43.92
C LEU A 619 -13.34 -35.11 44.22
N LEU A 620 -12.86 -36.05 43.38
CA LEU A 620 -11.52 -36.61 43.50
C LEU A 620 -10.43 -35.60 43.18
N LYS A 621 -10.67 -34.69 42.22
CA LYS A 621 -9.73 -33.66 41.77
C LYS A 621 -9.62 -32.49 42.76
N ASN A 622 -10.76 -32.01 43.26
CA ASN A 622 -10.82 -30.74 44.00
C ASN A 622 -11.11 -30.88 45.51
N GLY A 623 -11.46 -32.07 46.00
CA GLY A 623 -11.90 -32.29 47.38
C GLY A 623 -10.89 -33.02 48.28
N ASN A 624 -11.06 -32.89 49.60
CA ASN A 624 -10.32 -33.62 50.63
C ASN A 624 -11.05 -34.86 51.16
N MET A 625 -12.26 -35.15 50.66
CA MET A 625 -13.06 -36.31 51.06
C MET A 625 -12.31 -37.62 50.78
N THR A 626 -12.48 -38.64 51.61
CA THR A 626 -11.89 -39.97 51.32
C THR A 626 -12.57 -40.61 50.11
N VAL A 627 -11.94 -41.62 49.49
CA VAL A 627 -12.54 -42.36 48.37
C VAL A 627 -13.84 -43.06 48.81
N GLU A 628 -13.88 -43.50 50.07
CA GLU A 628 -15.05 -44.08 50.71
C GLU A 628 -16.20 -43.04 50.81
N ASP A 629 -15.93 -41.86 51.37
CA ASP A 629 -16.93 -40.78 51.47
C ASP A 629 -17.45 -40.34 50.10
N ILE A 630 -16.57 -40.26 49.10
CA ILE A 630 -16.96 -39.90 47.73
C ILE A 630 -17.90 -40.97 47.14
N SER A 631 -17.63 -42.25 47.42
CA SER A 631 -18.49 -43.32 46.92
C SER A 631 -19.93 -43.19 47.43
N TYR A 632 -20.09 -42.86 48.71
CA TYR A 632 -21.41 -42.61 49.31
C TYR A 632 -22.04 -41.31 48.79
N ALA A 633 -21.25 -40.23 48.70
CA ALA A 633 -21.73 -38.93 48.23
C ALA A 633 -22.23 -38.93 46.78
N VAL A 634 -21.71 -39.82 45.93
CA VAL A 634 -22.17 -39.99 44.55
C VAL A 634 -23.21 -41.11 44.39
N GLY A 635 -23.73 -41.67 45.49
CA GLY A 635 -24.88 -42.58 45.47
C GLY A 635 -24.56 -44.07 45.33
N TYR A 636 -23.33 -44.52 45.64
CA TYR A 636 -22.99 -45.94 45.72
C TYR A 636 -23.18 -46.45 47.16
N GLN A 637 -23.73 -47.65 47.31
CA GLN A 637 -23.90 -48.31 48.62
C GLN A 637 -22.67 -49.13 49.06
N SER A 638 -21.75 -49.40 48.13
CA SER A 638 -20.52 -50.16 48.39
C SER A 638 -19.33 -49.53 47.65
N VAL A 639 -18.24 -49.33 48.39
CA VAL A 639 -16.96 -48.83 47.89
C VAL A 639 -16.37 -49.78 46.83
N GLU A 640 -16.59 -51.09 46.98
CA GLU A 640 -16.12 -52.10 46.02
C GLU A 640 -16.82 -51.95 44.66
N HIS A 641 -18.14 -51.74 44.68
CA HIS A 641 -18.91 -51.51 43.46
C HIS A 641 -18.48 -50.19 42.80
N PHE A 642 -18.28 -49.13 43.59
CA PHE A 642 -17.78 -47.84 43.11
C PHE A 642 -16.40 -47.99 42.45
N ASN A 643 -15.44 -48.64 43.10
CA ASN A 643 -14.10 -48.86 42.56
C ASN A 643 -14.12 -49.65 41.25
N ARG A 644 -14.93 -50.71 41.17
CA ARG A 644 -15.09 -51.51 39.94
C ARG A 644 -15.71 -50.69 38.80
N SER A 645 -16.76 -49.93 39.08
CA SER A 645 -17.39 -49.06 38.08
C SER A 645 -16.44 -47.95 37.61
N PHE A 646 -15.70 -47.33 38.53
CA PHE A 646 -14.73 -46.27 38.21
C PHE A 646 -13.60 -46.82 37.33
N LYS A 647 -13.03 -47.97 37.69
CA LYS A 647 -12.00 -48.64 36.88
C LYS A 647 -12.53 -49.06 35.51
N LYS A 648 -13.77 -49.53 35.42
CA LYS A 648 -14.38 -49.89 34.13
C LYS A 648 -14.53 -48.68 33.18
N ILE A 649 -14.81 -47.48 33.71
CA ILE A 649 -15.06 -46.28 32.90
C ILE A 649 -13.78 -45.51 32.58
N PHE A 650 -12.82 -45.45 33.51
CA PHE A 650 -11.63 -44.61 33.37
C PHE A 650 -10.31 -45.39 33.28
N ASP A 651 -10.37 -46.73 33.24
CA ASP A 651 -9.21 -47.64 33.17
C ASP A 651 -8.17 -47.47 34.30
N MET A 652 -8.60 -46.89 35.43
CA MET A 652 -7.77 -46.67 36.62
C MET A 652 -8.64 -46.60 37.87
N THR A 653 -8.06 -46.84 39.03
CA THR A 653 -8.76 -46.74 40.32
C THR A 653 -8.97 -45.27 40.73
N PRO A 654 -9.98 -44.96 41.56
CA PRO A 654 -10.16 -43.61 42.12
C PRO A 654 -8.92 -43.04 42.82
N VAL A 655 -8.14 -43.90 43.49
CA VAL A 655 -6.90 -43.52 44.18
C VAL A 655 -5.80 -43.13 43.18
N GLU A 656 -5.62 -43.93 42.12
CA GLU A 656 -4.68 -43.62 41.03
C GLU A 656 -5.07 -42.32 40.33
N TYR A 657 -6.37 -42.15 40.03
CA TYR A 657 -6.90 -40.92 39.43
C TYR A 657 -6.64 -39.69 40.30
N ARG A 658 -6.85 -39.78 41.62
CA ARG A 658 -6.56 -38.68 42.55
C ARG A 658 -5.07 -38.32 42.61
N LYS A 659 -4.18 -39.32 42.61
CA LYS A 659 -2.73 -39.07 42.59
C LYS A 659 -2.34 -38.36 41.30
N MET A 660 -2.76 -38.87 40.15
CA MET A 660 -2.45 -38.27 38.84
C MET A 660 -2.97 -36.83 38.71
N SER A 661 -4.17 -36.56 39.23
CA SER A 661 -4.78 -35.23 39.15
C SER A 661 -4.18 -34.19 40.10
N ARG A 662 -3.51 -34.61 41.19
CA ARG A 662 -2.77 -33.73 42.12
C ARG A 662 -1.30 -33.53 41.72
N SER A 663 -0.73 -34.41 40.89
CA SER A 663 0.64 -34.28 40.38
C SER A 663 0.78 -33.33 39.18
N ASN A 664 -0.34 -32.88 38.60
CA ASN A 664 -0.41 -31.95 37.46
C ASN A 664 -0.87 -30.53 37.89
N ILE A 665 -0.60 -30.15 39.14
CA ILE A 665 -0.81 -28.79 39.68
C ILE A 665 0.56 -28.20 40.02
#